data_AF-A0A553HL95-F1
#
_entry.id   AF-A0A553HL95-F1
#
_cell.length_a   1.000
_cell.length_b   1.000
_cell.length_c   1.000
_cell.angle_alpha   90.00
_cell.angle_beta   90.00
_cell.angle_gamma   90.00
#
_symmetry.space_group_name_H-M   'P 1'
#
loop_
_entity.id
_entity.type
_entity.pdbx_description
1 polymer ?
#
loop_
_entity_poly.entity_id
_entity_poly.type
_entity_poly.pdbx_seq_one_letter_code
_entity_poly.pdbx_strand_id
1 'polypeptide(L)'
;MASLSDEEKDTLLFKVHQVLSETPYACSSLVQLTNGTTNFVFRGELAKPIFDEATGNTTSTVIVKHSLEHAALNKNLAIDASRALYEASMLDALNNLSSEISCIKAPRLHLFIQETNILVLEDFPATIDLKCLFVSPNANGILTLPLAVSIGYDIGSWLRSFHDWSMSSRSRLKYMGDNHPMRNLKYAITYDAYLKVLENHFPDLLESYRPLLEQVRNAATKEFEKISNDQDEDQSWGLIHGDFWTGNILVSYDLSSPDMQLPNSVKLSVIDWEFAQFGHRVYDIGQMIGDIYERGHFNEAEGAIPAIEGFIKGYGGLDNYDFAFRVAIHAGVHLIGWYTRRAPTAPLGFPLERVTDAMRKGRDWILKGWLKDREYFKSTPLALLFKDEEVQTSHKVHLNIIKLHAIFAMASMSRIDTPELLGSDSSARSIMLDVLPVELRLKIYEFAYTDLISELSDNLFGVFSLYDFLYDYTRSSLESHVGKTGLTALLYTCRKVHDEALEVLYGQAEFVLNIMGDDDINDEERTEFRFSERSRLLEFTKSLKVNLEPLSDATNARFVNRINRFLEMINYGANVRSLKIRITGPNLRDPESLNQILLALSELRTTGSRIDGYLGEVTEELLSTDSLDLFLDKINGINMGRGQHALEPNHYDGEDDDGY
;
A
#
# COMPACT_ATOMS: atom_id res chain seq x y z
N MET A 1 37.81 6.13 -14.01
CA MET A 1 37.68 5.89 -12.55
C MET A 1 39.06 5.51 -12.04
N ALA A 2 39.39 5.81 -10.79
CA ALA A 2 40.69 5.43 -10.24
C ALA A 2 40.62 3.96 -9.79
N SER A 3 41.03 3.03 -10.65
CA SER A 3 41.14 1.61 -10.29
C SER A 3 42.40 1.35 -9.46
N LEU A 4 42.43 0.20 -8.77
CA LEU A 4 43.68 -0.33 -8.23
C LEU A 4 44.68 -0.60 -9.37
N SER A 5 45.96 -0.35 -9.10
CA SER A 5 47.09 -0.87 -9.88
C SER A 5 47.16 -2.39 -9.78
N ASP A 6 47.89 -3.03 -10.69
CA ASP A 6 47.99 -4.49 -10.68
C ASP A 6 48.74 -4.98 -9.43
N GLU A 7 49.73 -4.25 -8.94
CA GLU A 7 50.41 -4.56 -7.67
C GLU A 7 49.47 -4.46 -6.45
N GLU A 8 48.57 -3.47 -6.44
CA GLU A 8 47.54 -3.33 -5.39
C GLU A 8 46.54 -4.50 -5.44
N LYS A 9 46.14 -4.95 -6.64
CA LYS A 9 45.25 -6.12 -6.80
C LYS A 9 45.93 -7.41 -6.37
N ASP A 10 47.18 -7.63 -6.75
CA ASP A 10 47.96 -8.81 -6.37
C ASP A 10 48.15 -8.87 -4.85
N THR A 11 48.42 -7.72 -4.22
CA THR A 11 48.52 -7.61 -2.77
C THR A 11 47.18 -7.94 -2.10
N LEU A 12 46.06 -7.46 -2.65
CA LEU A 12 44.73 -7.77 -2.14
C LEU A 12 44.41 -9.26 -2.26
N LEU A 13 44.67 -9.85 -3.43
CA LEU A 13 44.46 -11.28 -3.68
C LEU A 13 45.29 -12.15 -2.73
N PHE A 14 46.56 -11.79 -2.52
CA PHE A 14 47.45 -12.47 -1.59
C PHE A 14 46.89 -12.43 -0.16
N LYS A 15 46.41 -11.27 0.30
CA LYS A 15 45.80 -11.13 1.63
C LYS A 15 44.55 -11.99 1.79
N VAL A 16 43.65 -11.97 0.81
CA VAL A 16 42.44 -12.81 0.82
C VAL A 16 42.82 -14.29 0.88
N HIS A 17 43.78 -14.71 0.05
CA HIS A 17 44.26 -16.09 0.05
C HIS A 17 44.88 -16.49 1.40
N GLN A 18 45.67 -15.62 2.02
CA GLN A 18 46.29 -15.86 3.32
C GLN A 18 45.23 -16.04 4.41
N VAL A 19 44.24 -15.13 4.48
CA VAL A 19 43.15 -15.21 5.47
C VAL A 19 42.35 -16.50 5.30
N LEU A 20 41.99 -16.86 4.07
CA LEU A 20 41.20 -18.08 3.82
C LEU A 20 41.98 -19.36 4.11
N SER A 21 43.32 -19.35 4.00
CA SER A 21 44.16 -20.54 4.23
C SER A 21 44.07 -21.11 5.64
N GLU A 22 43.64 -20.29 6.61
CA GLU A 22 43.44 -20.67 8.00
C GLU A 22 42.02 -21.19 8.29
N THR A 23 41.17 -21.29 7.27
CA THR A 23 39.76 -21.66 7.39
C THR A 23 39.46 -22.97 6.63
N PRO A 24 38.31 -23.63 6.89
CA PRO A 24 37.84 -24.74 6.05
C PRO A 24 37.64 -24.37 4.58
N TYR A 25 37.52 -23.07 4.27
CA TYR A 25 37.30 -22.53 2.94
C TYR A 25 38.61 -22.11 2.24
N ALA A 26 39.75 -22.66 2.66
CA ALA A 26 41.03 -22.48 1.98
C ALA A 26 40.91 -22.81 0.48
N CYS A 27 41.31 -21.89 -0.38
CA CYS A 27 41.22 -22.04 -1.83
C CYS A 27 42.55 -22.50 -2.43
N SER A 28 42.49 -23.37 -3.45
CA SER A 28 43.63 -23.68 -4.32
C SER A 28 43.83 -22.62 -5.39
N SER A 29 42.77 -21.91 -5.77
CA SER A 29 42.80 -20.81 -6.73
C SER A 29 41.71 -19.78 -6.38
N LEU A 30 41.97 -18.52 -6.67
CA LEU A 30 41.03 -17.41 -6.55
C LEU A 30 41.04 -16.62 -7.85
N VAL A 31 39.88 -16.51 -8.50
CA VAL A 31 39.71 -15.76 -9.74
C VAL A 31 38.80 -14.57 -9.48
N GLN A 32 39.30 -13.35 -9.71
CA GLN A 32 38.48 -12.15 -9.54
C GLN A 32 37.35 -12.10 -10.57
N LEU A 33 36.13 -11.82 -10.11
CA LEU A 33 34.97 -11.56 -10.95
C LEU A 33 34.86 -10.05 -11.20
N THR A 34 34.68 -9.64 -12.45
CA THR A 34 34.82 -8.24 -12.89
C THR A 34 33.56 -7.39 -12.78
N ASN A 35 32.44 -7.96 -12.32
CA ASN A 35 31.13 -7.32 -12.40
C ASN A 35 30.70 -6.58 -11.11
N GLY A 36 31.45 -6.70 -10.01
CA GLY A 36 31.17 -5.99 -8.75
C GLY A 36 31.59 -4.51 -8.79
N THR A 37 30.73 -3.62 -8.29
CA THR A 37 31.01 -2.17 -8.27
C THR A 37 31.57 -1.68 -6.94
N THR A 38 31.07 -2.24 -5.84
CA THR A 38 31.37 -1.87 -4.45
C THR A 38 32.42 -2.78 -3.81
N ASN A 39 32.32 -4.09 -4.01
CA ASN A 39 33.19 -5.11 -3.40
C ASN A 39 34.13 -5.77 -4.39
N PHE A 40 35.26 -6.25 -3.87
CA PHE A 40 36.13 -7.16 -4.61
C PHE A 40 35.56 -8.57 -4.46
N VAL A 41 35.14 -9.15 -5.59
CA VAL A 41 34.49 -10.46 -5.61
C VAL A 41 35.40 -11.45 -6.32
N PHE A 42 35.57 -12.63 -5.73
CA PHE A 42 36.38 -13.71 -6.26
C PHE A 42 35.56 -15.00 -6.29
N ARG A 43 35.77 -15.82 -7.31
CA ARG A 43 35.39 -17.24 -7.27
C ARG A 43 36.60 -18.03 -6.80
N GLY A 44 36.45 -18.77 -5.71
CA GLY A 44 37.47 -19.64 -5.16
C GLY A 44 37.19 -21.11 -5.49
N GLU A 45 38.20 -21.83 -5.97
CA GLU A 45 38.18 -23.29 -5.97
C GLU A 45 38.72 -23.77 -4.62
N LEU A 46 37.94 -24.57 -3.90
CA LEU A 46 38.34 -25.07 -2.59
C LEU A 46 39.48 -26.07 -2.72
N ALA A 47 40.54 -25.88 -1.92
CA ALA A 47 41.67 -26.82 -1.86
C ALA A 47 41.23 -28.21 -1.40
N LYS A 48 40.16 -28.28 -0.60
CA LYS A 48 39.47 -29.50 -0.20
C LYS A 48 37.96 -29.29 -0.37
N PRO A 49 37.29 -30.01 -1.28
CA PRO A 49 35.84 -29.95 -1.38
C PRO A 49 35.16 -30.30 -0.05
N ILE A 50 34.08 -29.60 0.27
CA ILE A 50 33.34 -29.76 1.52
C ILE A 50 32.04 -30.50 1.21
N PHE A 51 31.80 -31.62 1.90
CA PHE A 51 30.54 -32.35 1.80
C PHE A 51 29.54 -31.81 2.83
N ASP A 52 28.35 -31.44 2.37
CA ASP A 52 27.23 -31.04 3.22
C ASP A 52 26.30 -32.24 3.43
N GLU A 53 26.34 -32.83 4.62
CA GLU A 53 25.51 -33.99 4.98
C GLU A 53 24.00 -33.71 4.90
N ALA A 54 23.58 -32.46 5.15
CA ALA A 54 22.17 -32.09 5.16
C ALA A 54 21.59 -32.00 3.73
N THR A 55 22.38 -31.55 2.76
CA THR A 55 21.95 -31.43 1.37
C THR A 55 22.43 -32.57 0.46
N GLY A 56 23.39 -33.37 0.92
CA GLY A 56 24.04 -34.41 0.13
C GLY A 56 24.93 -33.87 -1.00
N ASN A 57 25.19 -32.56 -1.02
CA ASN A 57 25.96 -31.90 -2.06
C ASN A 57 27.42 -31.70 -1.63
N THR A 58 28.33 -31.77 -2.61
CA THR A 58 29.74 -31.42 -2.41
C THR A 58 29.97 -30.02 -2.97
N THR A 59 30.38 -29.09 -2.11
CA THR A 59 30.83 -27.76 -2.51
C THR A 59 32.30 -27.83 -2.91
N SER A 60 32.59 -27.55 -4.19
CA SER A 60 33.95 -27.43 -4.72
C SER A 60 34.36 -25.99 -5.01
N THR A 61 33.39 -25.09 -5.15
CA THR A 61 33.61 -23.66 -5.40
C THR A 61 32.83 -22.79 -4.44
N VAL A 62 33.35 -21.60 -4.16
CA VAL A 62 32.75 -20.59 -3.30
C VAL A 62 32.88 -19.20 -3.92
N ILE A 63 31.99 -18.28 -3.54
CA ILE A 63 32.17 -16.86 -3.80
C ILE A 63 32.78 -16.21 -2.57
N VAL A 64 33.86 -15.46 -2.76
CA VAL A 64 34.53 -14.69 -1.72
C VAL A 64 34.32 -13.22 -2.01
N LYS A 65 33.65 -12.51 -1.12
CA LYS A 65 33.50 -11.05 -1.18
C LYS A 65 34.37 -10.39 -0.15
N HIS A 66 35.14 -9.38 -0.55
CA HIS A 66 35.92 -8.55 0.34
C HIS A 66 35.49 -7.08 0.22
N SER A 67 34.97 -6.54 1.33
CA SER A 67 34.58 -5.14 1.42
C SER A 67 35.70 -4.30 2.02
N LEU A 68 36.16 -3.32 1.26
CA LEU A 68 37.07 -2.27 1.74
C LEU A 68 36.32 -0.96 2.01
N GLU A 69 36.98 0.00 2.65
CA GLU A 69 36.46 1.36 2.91
C GLU A 69 36.30 2.23 1.64
N HIS A 70 36.40 1.62 0.45
CA HIS A 70 36.17 2.24 -0.84
C HIS A 70 35.54 1.25 -1.82
N ALA A 71 34.95 1.79 -2.89
CA ALA A 71 34.37 1.01 -3.97
C ALA A 71 35.43 0.28 -4.79
N ALA A 72 35.22 -0.99 -5.11
CA ALA A 72 36.11 -1.77 -5.96
C ALA A 72 36.32 -1.14 -7.36
N LEU A 73 35.29 -0.49 -7.91
CA LEU A 73 35.35 0.16 -9.21
C LEU A 73 36.10 1.51 -9.19
N ASN A 74 36.20 2.16 -8.02
CA ASN A 74 36.81 3.47 -7.87
C ASN A 74 37.35 3.66 -6.45
N LYS A 75 38.67 3.55 -6.27
CA LYS A 75 39.31 3.67 -4.95
C LYS A 75 39.18 5.06 -4.31
N ASN A 76 38.81 6.08 -5.09
CA ASN A 76 38.53 7.43 -4.59
C ASN A 76 37.09 7.60 -4.08
N LEU A 77 36.21 6.61 -4.29
CA LEU A 77 34.85 6.63 -3.76
C LEU A 77 34.85 5.87 -2.44
N ALA A 78 34.89 6.61 -1.33
CA ALA A 78 34.79 6.03 0.00
C ALA A 78 33.40 5.40 0.19
N ILE A 79 33.38 4.15 0.69
CA ILE A 79 32.15 3.39 0.98
C ILE A 79 32.42 2.61 2.26
N ASP A 80 31.52 2.72 3.24
CA ASP A 80 31.68 2.07 4.53
C ASP A 80 31.76 0.54 4.39
N ALA A 81 32.79 -0.07 4.98
CA ALA A 81 33.00 -1.52 4.93
C ALA A 81 32.02 -2.31 5.81
N SER A 82 31.30 -1.65 6.74
CA SER A 82 30.26 -2.26 7.57
C SER A 82 29.15 -2.91 6.76
N ARG A 83 28.98 -2.53 5.48
CA ARG A 83 28.06 -3.17 4.53
C ARG A 83 28.25 -4.70 4.44
N ALA A 84 29.46 -5.20 4.69
CA ALA A 84 29.75 -6.63 4.82
C ALA A 84 28.99 -7.30 5.97
N LEU A 85 28.93 -6.64 7.14
CA LEU A 85 28.18 -7.12 8.30
C LEU A 85 26.68 -7.18 7.99
N TYR A 86 26.14 -6.13 7.37
CA TYR A 86 24.73 -6.11 6.97
C TYR A 86 24.39 -7.20 5.95
N GLU A 87 25.24 -7.42 4.94
CA GLU A 87 25.06 -8.53 4.00
C GLU A 87 25.08 -9.88 4.74
N ALA A 88 26.06 -10.11 5.60
CA ALA A 88 26.18 -11.36 6.36
C ALA A 88 24.94 -11.62 7.23
N SER A 89 24.50 -10.62 7.98
CA SER A 89 23.32 -10.72 8.84
C SER A 89 22.02 -10.92 8.06
N MET A 90 21.88 -10.27 6.90
CA MET A 90 20.71 -10.46 6.04
C MET A 90 20.67 -11.87 5.46
N LEU A 91 21.80 -12.38 4.97
CA LEU A 91 21.89 -13.75 4.43
C LEU A 91 21.64 -14.81 5.50
N ASP A 92 22.10 -14.59 6.74
CA ASP A 92 21.76 -15.47 7.87
C ASP A 92 20.25 -15.47 8.18
N ALA A 93 19.63 -14.29 8.17
CA ALA A 93 18.19 -14.17 8.42
C ALA A 93 17.34 -14.83 7.33
N LEU A 94 17.75 -14.73 6.06
CA LEU A 94 17.05 -15.31 4.90
C LEU A 94 17.00 -16.84 4.93
N ASN A 95 17.85 -17.52 5.71
CA ASN A 95 17.71 -18.96 5.94
C ASN A 95 16.34 -19.34 6.55
N ASN A 96 15.67 -18.40 7.22
CA ASN A 96 14.35 -18.60 7.82
C ASN A 96 13.18 -18.20 6.89
N LEU A 97 13.47 -17.69 5.68
CA LEU A 97 12.43 -17.45 4.68
C LEU A 97 11.99 -18.82 4.12
N SER A 98 10.76 -19.23 4.42
CA SER A 98 10.25 -20.56 4.06
C SER A 98 10.39 -20.84 2.57
N SER A 99 10.93 -22.02 2.24
CA SER A 99 11.16 -22.50 0.86
C SER A 99 9.88 -22.84 0.10
N GLU A 100 8.71 -22.83 0.77
CA GLU A 100 7.44 -23.24 0.18
C GLU A 100 6.88 -22.25 -0.87
N ILE A 101 7.44 -21.03 -0.96
CA ILE A 101 6.83 -19.93 -1.74
C ILE A 101 7.61 -19.60 -3.04
N SER A 102 8.84 -20.05 -3.25
CA SER A 102 9.58 -19.62 -4.45
C SER A 102 10.72 -20.51 -4.93
N CYS A 103 10.77 -20.71 -6.25
CA CYS A 103 11.91 -21.21 -7.02
C CYS A 103 13.17 -20.31 -6.97
N ILE A 104 13.14 -19.22 -6.20
CA ILE A 104 14.18 -18.20 -6.08
C ILE A 104 14.85 -18.31 -4.72
N LYS A 105 16.18 -18.37 -4.68
CA LYS A 105 16.97 -18.47 -3.42
C LYS A 105 17.97 -17.32 -3.25
N ALA A 106 18.31 -17.01 -2.00
CA ALA A 106 19.50 -16.22 -1.67
C ALA A 106 20.72 -17.16 -1.48
N PRO A 107 21.96 -16.69 -1.66
CA PRO A 107 23.15 -17.48 -1.39
C PRO A 107 23.28 -17.79 0.09
N ARG A 108 23.65 -19.02 0.42
CA ARG A 108 24.00 -19.36 1.80
C ARG A 108 25.27 -18.62 2.23
N LEU A 109 25.25 -18.02 3.40
CA LEU A 109 26.47 -17.56 4.08
C LEU A 109 27.22 -18.78 4.64
N HIS A 110 28.45 -18.98 4.19
CA HIS A 110 29.33 -20.04 4.67
C HIS A 110 30.22 -19.59 5.82
N LEU A 111 30.82 -18.40 5.69
CA LEU A 111 31.69 -17.81 6.69
C LEU A 111 31.66 -16.28 6.57
N PHE A 112 31.69 -15.59 7.70
CA PHE A 112 31.97 -14.15 7.76
C PHE A 112 33.15 -13.90 8.70
N ILE A 113 34.21 -13.27 8.18
CA ILE A 113 35.42 -12.89 8.91
C ILE A 113 35.35 -11.38 9.15
N GLN A 114 34.82 -11.00 10.31
CA GLN A 114 34.50 -9.62 10.63
C GLN A 114 35.73 -8.71 10.66
N GLU A 115 36.88 -9.21 11.11
CA GLU A 115 38.13 -8.44 11.24
C GLU A 115 38.65 -7.93 9.88
N THR A 116 38.30 -8.62 8.81
CA THR A 116 38.76 -8.30 7.44
C THR A 116 37.60 -7.97 6.49
N ASN A 117 36.36 -7.99 6.98
CA ASN A 117 35.15 -7.83 6.15
C ASN A 117 35.15 -8.76 4.92
N ILE A 118 35.46 -10.03 5.16
CA ILE A 118 35.44 -11.08 4.13
C ILE A 118 34.25 -11.99 4.35
N LEU A 119 33.42 -12.15 3.33
CA LEU A 119 32.33 -13.14 3.29
C LEU A 119 32.72 -14.28 2.36
N VAL A 120 32.44 -15.50 2.78
CA VAL A 120 32.43 -16.69 1.93
C VAL A 120 30.98 -17.11 1.76
N LEU A 121 30.53 -17.19 0.52
CA LEU A 121 29.15 -17.42 0.11
C LEU A 121 29.04 -18.64 -0.80
N GLU A 122 27.84 -19.22 -0.86
CA GLU A 122 27.48 -20.23 -1.86
C GLU A 122 27.76 -19.70 -3.27
N ASP A 123 28.43 -20.52 -4.09
CA ASP A 123 28.58 -20.28 -5.51
C ASP A 123 27.43 -20.93 -6.28
N PHE A 124 26.91 -20.21 -7.28
CA PHE A 124 25.93 -20.74 -8.22
C PHE A 124 26.61 -20.96 -9.58
N PRO A 125 27.20 -22.15 -9.81
CA PRO A 125 27.86 -22.45 -11.08
C PRO A 125 26.84 -22.48 -12.22
N ALA A 126 27.31 -22.21 -13.45
CA ALA A 126 26.48 -22.13 -14.65
C ALA A 126 25.27 -21.17 -14.50
N THR A 127 25.54 -19.99 -13.94
CA THR A 127 24.58 -18.89 -13.89
C THR A 127 25.11 -17.68 -14.66
N ILE A 128 24.17 -16.85 -15.12
CA ILE A 128 24.42 -15.53 -15.67
C ILE A 128 23.47 -14.54 -15.00
N ASP A 129 23.86 -13.29 -14.84
CA ASP A 129 22.94 -12.27 -14.36
C ASP A 129 21.87 -11.95 -15.43
N LEU A 130 20.66 -11.62 -14.99
CA LEU A 130 19.52 -11.32 -15.84
C LEU A 130 19.79 -10.08 -16.71
N LYS A 131 20.61 -9.14 -16.23
CA LYS A 131 21.09 -8.02 -17.07
C LYS A 131 21.80 -8.55 -18.33
N CYS A 132 22.72 -9.50 -18.21
CA CYS A 132 23.44 -10.07 -19.35
C CYS A 132 22.50 -10.69 -20.39
N LEU A 133 21.37 -11.27 -19.97
CA LEU A 133 20.36 -11.77 -20.89
C LEU A 133 19.69 -10.66 -21.70
N PHE A 134 19.34 -9.54 -21.07
CA PHE A 134 18.70 -8.41 -21.74
C PHE A 134 19.62 -7.61 -22.67
N VAL A 135 20.94 -7.62 -22.42
CA VAL A 135 21.92 -6.88 -23.24
C VAL A 135 22.64 -7.78 -24.27
N SER A 136 22.32 -9.07 -24.29
CA SER A 136 22.87 -10.01 -25.26
C SER A 136 22.46 -9.63 -26.69
N PRO A 137 23.35 -9.73 -27.69
CA PRO A 137 22.97 -9.58 -29.10
C PRO A 137 21.88 -10.56 -29.54
N ASN A 138 21.73 -11.68 -28.84
CA ASN A 138 20.72 -12.71 -29.08
C ASN A 138 19.55 -12.63 -28.09
N ALA A 139 19.37 -11.50 -27.38
CA ALA A 139 18.35 -11.35 -26.35
C ALA A 139 16.96 -11.77 -26.84
N ASN A 140 16.56 -11.39 -28.06
CA ASN A 140 15.23 -11.73 -28.61
C ASN A 140 15.06 -13.22 -28.95
N GLY A 141 16.17 -13.96 -29.16
CA GLY A 141 16.14 -15.42 -29.30
C GLY A 141 16.11 -16.16 -27.97
N ILE A 142 16.71 -15.56 -26.92
CA ILE A 142 16.84 -16.18 -25.60
C ILE A 142 15.61 -15.86 -24.73
N LEU A 143 15.28 -14.57 -24.60
CA LEU A 143 14.15 -14.05 -23.81
C LEU A 143 12.88 -13.97 -24.67
N THR A 144 12.35 -15.14 -25.03
CA THR A 144 11.03 -15.21 -25.68
C THR A 144 9.95 -14.54 -24.82
N LEU A 145 8.89 -14.03 -25.44
CA LEU A 145 7.81 -13.33 -24.73
C LEU A 145 7.25 -14.14 -23.53
N PRO A 146 6.88 -15.43 -23.67
CA PRO A 146 6.37 -16.21 -22.53
C PRO A 146 7.39 -16.35 -21.40
N LEU A 147 8.66 -16.54 -21.75
CA LEU A 147 9.74 -16.68 -20.77
C LEU A 147 9.97 -15.36 -20.02
N ALA A 148 9.99 -14.25 -20.73
CA ALA A 148 10.16 -12.92 -20.13
C ALA A 148 9.04 -12.61 -19.13
N VAL A 149 7.78 -12.91 -19.49
CA VAL A 149 6.64 -12.78 -18.57
C VAL A 149 6.81 -13.67 -17.34
N SER A 150 7.20 -14.94 -17.52
CA SER A 150 7.38 -15.88 -16.41
C SER A 150 8.49 -15.44 -15.46
N ILE A 151 9.66 -15.05 -15.98
CA ILE A 151 10.78 -14.55 -15.18
C ILE A 151 10.34 -13.30 -14.40
N GLY A 152 9.69 -12.35 -15.06
CA GLY A 152 9.15 -11.17 -14.41
C GLY A 152 8.22 -11.54 -13.26
N TYR A 153 7.25 -12.43 -13.52
CA TYR A 153 6.27 -12.88 -12.54
C TYR A 153 6.91 -13.54 -11.32
N ASP A 154 7.86 -14.45 -11.53
CA ASP A 154 8.54 -15.16 -10.45
C ASP A 154 9.33 -14.19 -9.56
N ILE A 155 10.05 -13.22 -10.16
CA ILE A 155 10.79 -12.18 -9.43
C ILE A 155 9.83 -11.30 -8.62
N GLY A 156 8.71 -10.86 -9.24
CA GLY A 156 7.72 -10.02 -8.56
C GLY A 156 7.07 -10.73 -7.38
N SER A 157 6.66 -11.99 -7.58
CA SER A 157 6.03 -12.83 -6.55
C SER A 157 6.99 -13.09 -5.38
N TRP A 158 8.25 -13.35 -5.68
CA TRP A 158 9.29 -13.50 -4.66
C TRP A 158 9.51 -12.22 -3.87
N LEU A 159 9.64 -11.07 -4.54
CA LEU A 159 9.89 -9.78 -3.87
C LEU A 159 8.75 -9.42 -2.91
N ARG A 160 7.50 -9.65 -3.31
CA ARG A 160 6.35 -9.48 -2.40
C ARG A 160 6.48 -10.39 -1.18
N SER A 161 6.78 -11.66 -1.40
CA SER A 161 6.93 -12.63 -0.31
C SER A 161 8.04 -12.23 0.65
N PHE A 162 9.17 -11.72 0.14
CA PHE A 162 10.23 -11.14 0.94
C PHE A 162 9.76 -9.92 1.75
N HIS A 163 9.08 -8.96 1.11
CA HIS A 163 8.57 -7.78 1.81
C HIS A 163 7.56 -8.16 2.91
N ASP A 164 6.65 -9.10 2.66
CA ASP A 164 5.65 -9.55 3.63
C ASP A 164 6.28 -10.34 4.79
N TRP A 165 7.22 -11.23 4.47
CA TRP A 165 8.01 -11.94 5.48
C TRP A 165 8.79 -10.97 6.38
N SER A 166 9.42 -9.95 5.78
CA SER A 166 10.22 -8.98 6.55
C SER A 166 9.36 -8.17 7.54
N MET A 167 8.10 -7.89 7.19
CA MET A 167 7.15 -7.25 8.11
C MET A 167 6.83 -8.15 9.31
N SER A 168 6.51 -9.42 9.07
CA SER A 168 6.21 -10.37 10.15
C SER A 168 7.42 -10.69 11.04
N SER A 169 8.65 -10.50 10.52
CA SER A 169 9.90 -10.73 11.23
C SER A 169 10.58 -9.44 11.75
N ARG A 170 9.88 -8.31 11.73
CA ARG A 170 10.45 -6.97 11.95
C ARG A 170 11.26 -6.80 13.24
N SER A 171 10.81 -7.40 14.34
CA SER A 171 11.53 -7.36 15.63
C SER A 171 12.90 -8.04 15.57
N ARG A 172 13.04 -9.12 14.78
CA ARG A 172 14.30 -9.85 14.58
C ARG A 172 15.22 -9.14 13.59
N LEU A 173 14.67 -8.33 12.69
CA LEU A 173 15.42 -7.65 11.62
C LEU A 173 15.68 -6.17 11.91
N LYS A 174 15.32 -5.66 13.09
CA LYS A 174 15.37 -4.23 13.44
C LYS A 174 16.73 -3.60 13.16
N TYR A 175 17.82 -4.29 13.53
CA TYR A 175 19.18 -3.81 13.35
C TYR A 175 19.62 -3.73 11.88
N MET A 176 18.97 -4.44 10.95
CA MET A 176 19.16 -4.25 9.50
C MET A 176 18.67 -2.88 9.03
N GLY A 177 17.72 -2.29 9.75
CA GLY A 177 17.25 -0.93 9.48
C GLY A 177 18.31 0.15 9.67
N ASP A 178 19.37 -0.15 10.43
CA ASP A 178 20.41 0.80 10.83
C ASP A 178 21.56 0.90 9.82
N ASN A 179 21.42 0.33 8.61
CA ASN A 179 22.40 0.43 7.52
C ASN A 179 22.43 1.85 6.89
N HIS A 180 22.58 2.87 7.74
CA HIS A 180 22.62 4.27 7.37
C HIS A 180 23.67 4.62 6.31
N PRO A 181 24.89 4.05 6.33
CA PRO A 181 25.87 4.34 5.29
C PRO A 181 25.37 3.96 3.89
N MET A 182 24.81 2.76 3.70
CA MET A 182 24.29 2.35 2.40
C MET A 182 22.98 3.06 2.04
N ARG A 183 22.18 3.43 3.04
CA ARG A 183 21.00 4.29 2.85
C ARG A 183 21.35 5.67 2.32
N ASN A 184 22.33 6.32 2.93
CA ASN A 184 22.83 7.63 2.51
C ASN A 184 23.44 7.55 1.12
N LEU A 185 24.22 6.49 0.84
CA LEU A 185 24.75 6.25 -0.50
C LEU A 185 23.62 6.06 -1.52
N LYS A 186 22.59 5.28 -1.18
CA LYS A 186 21.43 5.06 -2.05
C LYS A 186 20.72 6.37 -2.39
N TYR A 187 20.47 7.23 -1.41
CA TYR A 187 19.93 8.56 -1.64
C TYR A 187 20.84 9.40 -2.55
N ALA A 188 22.14 9.42 -2.27
CA ALA A 188 23.13 10.20 -3.01
C ALA A 188 23.16 9.83 -4.50
N ILE A 189 23.11 8.54 -4.83
CA ILE A 189 23.16 8.05 -6.22
C ILE A 189 21.78 8.00 -6.91
N THR A 190 20.70 8.35 -6.22
CA THR A 190 19.34 8.40 -6.79
C THR A 190 18.77 9.81 -6.72
N TYR A 191 18.09 10.15 -5.63
CA TYR A 191 17.33 11.39 -5.48
C TYR A 191 18.19 12.65 -5.43
N ASP A 192 19.41 12.59 -4.88
CA ASP A 192 20.34 13.74 -4.92
C ASP A 192 21.03 13.91 -6.29
N ALA A 193 21.12 12.83 -7.07
CA ALA A 193 21.84 12.83 -8.34
C ALA A 193 20.96 13.21 -9.55
N TYR A 194 19.70 12.78 -9.62
CA TYR A 194 18.93 12.89 -10.87
C TYR A 194 18.71 14.35 -11.33
N LEU A 195 18.52 15.29 -10.39
CA LEU A 195 18.43 16.72 -10.74
C LEU A 195 19.75 17.23 -11.33
N LYS A 196 20.89 16.84 -10.75
CA LYS A 196 22.22 17.22 -11.23
C LYS A 196 22.48 16.64 -12.63
N VAL A 197 21.97 15.45 -12.93
CA VAL A 197 22.04 14.87 -14.29
C VAL A 197 21.29 15.76 -15.28
N LEU A 198 20.03 16.10 -14.98
CA LEU A 198 19.22 16.94 -15.87
C LEU A 198 19.84 18.34 -16.02
N GLU A 199 20.28 18.95 -14.93
CA GLU A 199 20.89 20.28 -14.95
C GLU A 199 22.17 20.36 -15.77
N ASN A 200 23.09 19.40 -15.57
CA ASN A 200 24.41 19.46 -16.20
C ASN A 200 24.42 18.96 -17.65
N HIS A 201 23.44 18.13 -18.05
CA HIS A 201 23.50 17.40 -19.32
C HIS A 201 22.24 17.54 -20.18
N PHE A 202 21.09 17.90 -19.60
CA PHE A 202 19.81 18.01 -20.30
C PHE A 202 18.97 19.19 -19.79
N PRO A 203 19.51 20.43 -19.79
CA PRO A 203 18.87 21.59 -19.16
C PRO A 203 17.46 21.86 -19.70
N ASP A 204 17.24 21.66 -21.01
CA ASP A 204 15.94 21.81 -21.67
C ASP A 204 14.85 20.90 -21.06
N LEU A 205 15.24 19.76 -20.48
CA LEU A 205 14.30 18.85 -19.83
C LEU A 205 13.95 19.31 -18.40
N LEU A 206 14.74 20.22 -17.81
CA LEU A 206 14.61 20.69 -16.43
C LEU A 206 13.90 22.03 -16.30
N GLU A 207 14.19 23.02 -17.17
CA GLU A 207 13.83 24.43 -16.96
C GLU A 207 12.37 24.67 -16.53
N SER A 208 11.40 24.18 -17.31
CA SER A 208 9.97 24.38 -17.03
C SER A 208 9.43 23.58 -15.85
N TYR A 209 10.19 22.62 -15.33
CA TYR A 209 9.74 21.61 -14.37
C TYR A 209 10.54 21.59 -13.07
N ARG A 210 11.59 22.40 -12.96
CA ARG A 210 12.50 22.45 -11.81
C ARG A 210 11.77 22.52 -10.47
N PRO A 211 10.78 23.41 -10.24
CA PRO A 211 10.11 23.49 -8.95
C PRO A 211 9.42 22.18 -8.54
N LEU A 212 8.78 21.47 -9.48
CA LEU A 212 8.10 20.20 -9.18
C LEU A 212 9.11 19.09 -8.91
N LEU A 213 10.19 19.00 -9.69
CA LEU A 213 11.22 18.00 -9.46
C LEU A 213 11.92 18.24 -8.11
N GLU A 214 12.19 19.50 -7.74
CA GLU A 214 12.71 19.82 -6.41
C GLU A 214 11.77 19.40 -5.28
N GLN A 215 10.44 19.53 -5.45
CA GLN A 215 9.48 19.00 -4.48
C GLN A 215 9.61 17.48 -4.32
N VAL A 216 9.71 16.73 -5.43
CA VAL A 216 9.91 15.27 -5.39
C VAL A 216 11.19 14.91 -4.65
N ARG A 217 12.32 15.59 -4.95
CA ARG A 217 13.58 15.38 -4.21
C ARG A 217 13.40 15.66 -2.72
N ASN A 218 12.76 16.78 -2.36
CA ASN A 218 12.58 17.18 -0.97
C ASN A 218 11.68 16.19 -0.21
N ALA A 219 10.64 15.66 -0.84
CA ALA A 219 9.81 14.60 -0.29
C ALA A 219 10.63 13.32 -0.03
N ALA A 220 11.39 12.87 -1.03
CA ALA A 220 12.29 11.72 -0.87
C ALA A 220 13.35 11.96 0.20
N THR A 221 13.86 13.18 0.35
CA THR A 221 14.84 13.52 1.41
C THR A 221 14.27 13.22 2.79
N LYS A 222 13.03 13.67 3.07
CA LYS A 222 12.33 13.35 4.32
C LYS A 222 12.10 11.85 4.49
N GLU A 223 11.80 11.14 3.41
CA GLU A 223 11.63 9.68 3.42
C GLU A 223 12.95 8.95 3.75
N PHE A 224 14.08 9.43 3.27
CA PHE A 224 15.41 8.88 3.59
C PHE A 224 15.90 9.26 4.99
N GLU A 225 15.33 10.28 5.63
CA GLU A 225 15.56 10.63 7.03
C GLU A 225 14.70 9.81 8.00
N LYS A 226 13.60 9.20 7.54
CA LYS A 226 12.68 8.42 8.38
C LYS A 226 13.40 7.26 9.08
N ILE A 227 13.36 7.19 10.40
CA ILE A 227 14.00 6.11 11.16
C ILE A 227 13.01 4.95 11.30
N SER A 228 13.52 3.71 11.27
CA SER A 228 12.71 2.53 11.59
C SER A 228 12.24 2.61 13.03
N ASN A 229 10.94 2.77 13.26
CA ASN A 229 10.34 2.61 14.58
C ASN A 229 9.38 1.40 14.59
N ASP A 230 9.06 0.91 15.79
CA ASP A 230 8.20 -0.26 15.99
C ASP A 230 6.70 0.08 15.85
N GLN A 231 6.37 1.35 15.59
CA GLN A 231 5.00 1.89 15.51
C GLN A 231 4.59 2.30 14.08
N ASP A 232 5.42 2.07 13.08
CA ASP A 232 5.09 2.36 11.68
C ASP A 232 4.03 1.37 11.18
N GLU A 233 2.77 1.79 11.23
CA GLU A 233 1.61 1.04 10.73
C GLU A 233 1.50 1.05 9.20
N ASP A 234 2.25 1.93 8.52
CA ASP A 234 2.28 1.98 7.06
C ASP A 234 3.00 0.75 6.49
N GLN A 235 2.19 -0.20 5.99
CA GLN A 235 2.63 -1.46 5.39
C GLN A 235 3.52 -1.27 4.15
N SER A 236 3.58 -0.06 3.60
CA SER A 236 4.44 0.30 2.47
C SER A 236 5.92 0.47 2.88
N TRP A 237 6.19 0.52 4.19
CA TRP A 237 7.54 0.57 4.77
C TRP A 237 7.94 -0.77 5.37
N GLY A 238 9.20 -1.12 5.23
CA GLY A 238 9.75 -2.35 5.77
C GLY A 238 11.21 -2.54 5.38
N LEU A 239 11.69 -3.76 5.51
CA LEU A 239 13.00 -4.10 4.99
C LEU A 239 12.92 -4.23 3.47
N ILE A 240 13.85 -3.60 2.78
CA ILE A 240 14.03 -3.69 1.34
C ILE A 240 15.41 -4.27 1.05
N HIS A 241 15.58 -4.88 -0.13
CA HIS A 241 16.89 -5.25 -0.64
C HIS A 241 17.77 -4.00 -0.87
N GLY A 242 17.17 -2.88 -1.28
CA GLY A 242 17.83 -1.57 -1.39
C GLY A 242 18.67 -1.39 -2.67
N ASP A 243 19.04 -2.49 -3.31
CA ASP A 243 19.63 -2.51 -4.66
C ASP A 243 19.03 -3.64 -5.52
N PHE A 244 17.71 -3.62 -5.71
CA PHE A 244 16.99 -4.70 -6.40
C PHE A 244 16.88 -4.44 -7.91
N TRP A 245 17.87 -4.89 -8.68
CA TRP A 245 17.93 -4.72 -10.14
C TRP A 245 18.38 -6.01 -10.84
N THR A 246 18.26 -6.07 -12.17
CA THR A 246 18.50 -7.31 -12.93
C THR A 246 19.95 -7.81 -12.87
N GLY A 247 20.92 -6.97 -12.47
CA GLY A 247 22.30 -7.41 -12.22
C GLY A 247 22.46 -8.28 -10.98
N ASN A 248 21.52 -8.17 -10.04
CA ASN A 248 21.49 -8.91 -8.77
C ASN A 248 20.56 -10.12 -8.81
N ILE A 249 20.03 -10.45 -10.00
CA ILE A 249 19.24 -11.66 -10.26
C ILE A 249 20.06 -12.60 -11.11
N LEU A 250 20.45 -13.74 -10.54
CA LEU A 250 21.12 -14.81 -11.27
C LEU A 250 20.10 -15.76 -11.87
N VAL A 251 20.36 -16.17 -13.10
CA VAL A 251 19.57 -17.11 -13.87
C VAL A 251 20.42 -18.35 -14.11
N SER A 252 19.94 -19.52 -13.67
CA SER A 252 20.58 -20.79 -14.06
C SER A 252 20.46 -20.96 -15.57
N TYR A 253 21.61 -20.99 -16.24
CA TYR A 253 21.73 -21.04 -17.68
C TYR A 253 22.70 -22.15 -18.07
N ASP A 254 22.16 -23.23 -18.61
CA ASP A 254 22.97 -24.36 -19.05
C ASP A 254 23.61 -24.07 -20.42
N LEU A 255 24.87 -23.63 -20.38
CA LEU A 255 25.71 -23.37 -21.56
C LEU A 255 26.03 -24.65 -22.36
N SER A 256 25.78 -25.84 -21.82
CA SER A 256 26.04 -27.12 -22.49
C SER A 256 24.89 -27.61 -23.38
N SER A 257 23.72 -26.95 -23.32
CA SER A 257 22.58 -27.27 -24.18
C SER A 257 22.82 -26.77 -25.62
N PRO A 258 22.82 -27.66 -26.63
CA PRO A 258 23.06 -27.28 -28.04
C PRO A 258 22.05 -26.27 -28.59
N ASP A 259 20.86 -26.21 -28.00
CA ASP A 259 19.78 -25.32 -28.42
C ASP A 259 19.81 -23.96 -27.72
N MET A 260 20.70 -23.71 -26.75
CA MET A 260 20.79 -22.46 -25.96
C MET A 260 19.45 -21.97 -25.38
N GLN A 261 18.44 -22.84 -25.31
CA GLN A 261 17.10 -22.53 -24.84
C GLN A 261 17.06 -22.65 -23.31
N LEU A 262 16.58 -21.60 -22.65
CA LEU A 262 16.27 -21.64 -21.22
C LEU A 262 15.15 -22.69 -20.99
N PRO A 263 15.24 -23.50 -19.92
CA PRO A 263 14.17 -24.42 -19.56
C PRO A 263 12.87 -23.67 -19.26
N ASN A 264 11.72 -24.36 -19.44
CA ASN A 264 10.39 -23.82 -19.16
C ASN A 264 10.21 -23.33 -17.71
N SER A 265 11.04 -23.80 -16.78
CA SER A 265 11.16 -23.24 -15.43
C SER A 265 12.61 -22.87 -15.16
N VAL A 266 12.84 -21.58 -14.91
CA VAL A 266 14.16 -21.03 -14.64
C VAL A 266 14.40 -21.02 -13.14
N LYS A 267 15.55 -21.53 -12.70
CA LYS A 267 16.00 -21.33 -11.32
C LYS A 267 16.63 -19.95 -11.22
N LEU A 268 16.11 -19.15 -10.29
CA LEU A 268 16.57 -17.79 -10.07
C LEU A 268 17.26 -17.69 -8.71
N SER A 269 18.14 -16.71 -8.55
CA SER A 269 18.73 -16.41 -7.25
C SER A 269 18.94 -14.91 -7.08
N VAL A 270 18.72 -14.39 -5.87
CA VAL A 270 18.91 -12.98 -5.53
C VAL A 270 20.16 -12.83 -4.69
N ILE A 271 21.10 -12.04 -5.18
CA ILE A 271 22.42 -11.82 -4.57
C ILE A 271 22.59 -10.34 -4.18
N ASP A 272 23.68 -10.05 -3.48
CA ASP A 272 24.15 -8.69 -3.21
C ASP A 272 23.29 -7.90 -2.21
N TRP A 273 23.17 -8.45 -1.00
CA TRP A 273 22.30 -7.94 0.06
C TRP A 273 22.93 -6.83 0.91
N GLU A 274 24.06 -6.25 0.49
CA GLU A 274 24.79 -5.25 1.27
C GLU A 274 24.04 -3.91 1.43
N PHE A 275 23.09 -3.63 0.53
CA PHE A 275 22.20 -2.45 0.59
C PHE A 275 20.91 -2.70 1.37
N ALA A 276 20.74 -3.90 1.96
CA ALA A 276 19.56 -4.21 2.74
C ALA A 276 19.39 -3.18 3.87
N GLN A 277 18.20 -2.61 3.96
CA GLN A 277 17.92 -1.46 4.81
C GLN A 277 16.42 -1.31 5.07
N PHE A 278 16.06 -0.53 6.09
CA PHE A 278 14.69 -0.07 6.25
C PHE A 278 14.39 1.03 5.22
N GLY A 279 13.31 0.84 4.46
CA GLY A 279 12.94 1.78 3.41
C GLY A 279 11.54 1.55 2.89
N HIS A 280 11.15 2.39 1.94
CA HIS A 280 9.88 2.25 1.26
C HIS A 280 9.98 1.17 0.18
N ARG A 281 9.00 0.24 0.12
CA ARG A 281 8.99 -0.88 -0.83
C ARG A 281 9.06 -0.46 -2.30
N VAL A 282 8.59 0.76 -2.61
CA VAL A 282 8.65 1.33 -3.97
C VAL A 282 10.07 1.42 -4.52
N TYR A 283 11.09 1.44 -3.65
CA TYR A 283 12.48 1.54 -4.08
C TYR A 283 12.92 0.28 -4.81
N ASP A 284 12.64 -0.91 -4.27
CA ASP A 284 12.97 -2.17 -4.95
C ASP A 284 12.11 -2.36 -6.22
N ILE A 285 10.82 -2.05 -6.14
CA ILE A 285 9.87 -2.25 -7.25
C ILE A 285 10.18 -1.31 -8.40
N GLY A 286 10.32 -0.01 -8.11
CA GLY A 286 10.61 1.01 -9.10
C GLY A 286 12.00 0.82 -9.71
N GLN A 287 12.98 0.39 -8.91
CA GLN A 287 14.31 0.10 -9.41
C GLN A 287 14.28 -1.05 -10.43
N MET A 288 13.65 -2.18 -10.10
CA MET A 288 13.55 -3.31 -11.02
C MET A 288 12.84 -2.92 -12.32
N ILE A 289 11.70 -2.22 -12.23
CA ILE A 289 10.95 -1.76 -13.41
C ILE A 289 11.79 -0.81 -14.27
N GLY A 290 12.40 0.21 -13.66
CA GLY A 290 13.25 1.17 -14.36
C GLY A 290 14.45 0.48 -15.03
N ASP A 291 15.05 -0.50 -14.36
CA ASP A 291 16.22 -1.24 -14.81
C ASP A 291 15.92 -2.16 -16.01
N ILE A 292 14.79 -2.90 -15.97
CA ILE A 292 14.32 -3.70 -17.11
C ILE A 292 13.98 -2.78 -18.29
N TYR A 293 13.25 -1.68 -18.03
CA TYR A 293 12.87 -0.73 -19.08
C TYR A 293 14.10 -0.12 -19.76
N GLU A 294 15.07 0.33 -18.96
CA GLU A 294 16.34 0.86 -19.44
C GLU A 294 17.01 -0.09 -20.45
N ARG A 295 17.13 -1.38 -20.11
CA ARG A 295 17.76 -2.36 -20.99
C ARG A 295 17.01 -2.54 -22.29
N GLY A 296 15.68 -2.64 -22.21
CA GLY A 296 14.82 -2.74 -23.39
C GLY A 296 14.94 -1.52 -24.29
N HIS A 297 14.94 -0.31 -23.70
CA HIS A 297 15.06 0.95 -24.44
C HIS A 297 16.41 1.09 -25.14
N PHE A 298 17.51 0.70 -24.50
CA PHE A 298 18.84 0.87 -25.07
C PHE A 298 19.27 -0.27 -26.00
N ASN A 299 18.90 -1.51 -25.69
CA ASN A 299 19.34 -2.72 -26.40
C ASN A 299 18.24 -3.36 -27.27
N GLU A 300 17.05 -2.74 -27.33
CA GLU A 300 15.93 -3.18 -28.17
C GLU A 300 15.49 -4.63 -27.88
N ALA A 301 15.57 -5.02 -26.61
CA ALA A 301 15.15 -6.34 -26.13
C ALA A 301 13.62 -6.41 -26.04
N GLU A 302 12.99 -7.18 -26.93
CA GLU A 302 11.53 -7.31 -27.04
C GLU A 302 10.89 -7.88 -25.78
N GLY A 303 11.63 -8.70 -25.02
CA GLY A 303 11.19 -9.28 -23.75
C GLY A 303 11.11 -8.28 -22.59
N ALA A 304 11.62 -7.05 -22.70
CA ALA A 304 11.67 -6.10 -21.58
C ALA A 304 10.29 -5.68 -21.07
N ILE A 305 9.39 -5.25 -21.96
CA ILE A 305 8.02 -4.86 -21.58
C ILE A 305 7.24 -6.05 -21.03
N PRO A 306 7.21 -7.23 -21.69
CA PRO A 306 6.59 -8.43 -21.11
C PRO A 306 7.14 -8.81 -19.72
N ALA A 307 8.45 -8.64 -19.47
CA ALA A 307 9.03 -8.89 -18.15
C ALA A 307 8.55 -7.87 -17.10
N ILE A 308 8.44 -6.58 -17.44
CA ILE A 308 7.84 -5.57 -16.55
C ILE A 308 6.39 -5.94 -16.23
N GLU A 309 5.61 -6.36 -17.24
CA GLU A 309 4.22 -6.75 -17.04
C GLU A 309 4.09 -7.98 -16.14
N GLY A 310 4.93 -9.00 -16.36
CA GLY A 310 5.04 -10.16 -15.50
C GLY A 310 5.37 -9.76 -14.07
N PHE A 311 6.39 -8.90 -13.89
CA PHE A 311 6.83 -8.43 -12.58
C PHE A 311 5.74 -7.68 -11.81
N ILE A 312 5.05 -6.75 -12.45
CA ILE A 312 3.91 -6.02 -11.86
C ILE A 312 2.80 -7.00 -11.44
N LYS A 313 2.47 -7.98 -12.30
CA LYS A 313 1.46 -9.00 -12.01
C LYS A 313 1.87 -9.93 -10.85
N GLY A 314 3.12 -10.36 -10.83
CA GLY A 314 3.65 -11.24 -9.79
C GLY A 314 3.73 -10.56 -8.44
N TYR A 315 4.20 -9.30 -8.42
CA TYR A 315 4.22 -8.49 -7.20
C TYR A 315 2.80 -8.24 -6.70
N GLY A 316 1.86 -7.77 -7.53
CA GLY A 316 0.47 -7.54 -7.08
C GLY A 316 0.37 -6.55 -5.90
N GLY A 317 -0.82 -6.37 -5.33
CA GLY A 317 -1.01 -5.41 -4.22
C GLY A 317 -0.70 -3.95 -4.59
N LEU A 318 -0.69 -3.63 -5.89
CA LEU A 318 -0.44 -2.30 -6.45
C LEU A 318 -1.73 -1.52 -6.71
N ASP A 319 -2.85 -2.02 -6.20
CA ASP A 319 -4.18 -1.46 -6.41
C ASP A 319 -4.38 -0.12 -5.64
N ASN A 320 -3.49 0.19 -4.68
CA ASN A 320 -3.38 1.51 -4.10
C ASN A 320 -2.71 2.47 -5.09
N TYR A 321 -3.49 3.40 -5.65
CA TYR A 321 -3.00 4.37 -6.63
C TYR A 321 -1.83 5.22 -6.14
N ASP A 322 -1.79 5.62 -4.87
CA ASP A 322 -0.68 6.41 -4.34
C ASP A 322 0.63 5.63 -4.39
N PHE A 323 0.58 4.36 -3.98
CA PHE A 323 1.72 3.45 -4.06
C PHE A 323 2.18 3.25 -5.51
N ALA A 324 1.26 3.04 -6.45
CA ALA A 324 1.55 2.90 -7.87
C ALA A 324 2.25 4.13 -8.47
N PHE A 325 1.78 5.34 -8.15
CA PHE A 325 2.44 6.57 -8.59
C PHE A 325 3.85 6.71 -8.00
N ARG A 326 4.06 6.33 -6.74
CA ARG A 326 5.39 6.36 -6.13
C ARG A 326 6.35 5.32 -6.72
N VAL A 327 5.86 4.15 -7.14
CA VAL A 327 6.63 3.21 -7.97
C VAL A 327 7.08 3.86 -9.28
N ALA A 328 6.16 4.53 -9.99
CA ALA A 328 6.47 5.20 -11.26
C ALA A 328 7.52 6.31 -11.09
N ILE A 329 7.44 7.10 -10.01
CA ILE A 329 8.44 8.11 -9.67
C ILE A 329 9.81 7.46 -9.51
N HIS A 330 9.92 6.39 -8.71
CA HIS A 330 11.22 5.77 -8.46
C HIS A 330 11.78 5.09 -9.71
N ALA A 331 10.93 4.49 -10.56
CA ALA A 331 11.34 3.97 -11.87
C ALA A 331 11.92 5.08 -12.77
N GLY A 332 11.31 6.27 -12.75
CA GLY A 332 11.80 7.43 -13.49
C GLY A 332 13.15 7.95 -12.97
N VAL A 333 13.32 8.01 -11.64
CA VAL A 333 14.61 8.36 -11.00
C VAL A 333 15.70 7.38 -11.38
N HIS A 334 15.40 6.08 -11.35
CA HIS A 334 16.33 5.04 -11.74
C HIS A 334 16.77 5.19 -13.21
N LEU A 335 15.82 5.44 -14.11
CA LEU A 335 16.10 5.61 -15.54
C LEU A 335 17.02 6.82 -15.82
N ILE A 336 16.82 7.94 -15.13
CA ILE A 336 17.76 9.08 -15.20
C ILE A 336 19.13 8.70 -14.61
N GLY A 337 19.12 7.93 -13.53
CA GLY A 337 20.31 7.42 -12.85
C GLY A 337 21.29 6.65 -13.75
N TRP A 338 20.81 6.08 -14.86
CA TRP A 338 21.66 5.50 -15.93
C TRP A 338 22.87 6.37 -16.27
N TYR A 339 22.65 7.69 -16.40
CA TYR A 339 23.69 8.61 -16.82
C TYR A 339 24.87 8.68 -15.84
N THR A 340 24.64 8.39 -14.56
CA THR A 340 25.67 8.42 -13.50
C THR A 340 26.43 7.10 -13.37
N ARG A 341 25.90 6.00 -13.89
CA ARG A 341 26.48 4.65 -13.78
C ARG A 341 27.62 4.38 -14.78
N ARG A 342 27.89 5.33 -15.69
CA ARG A 342 29.05 5.30 -16.60
C ARG A 342 30.22 6.07 -16.01
N ALA A 343 31.44 5.79 -16.50
CA ALA A 343 32.56 6.67 -16.23
C ALA A 343 32.26 8.08 -16.79
N PRO A 344 32.39 9.16 -16.00
CA PRO A 344 31.97 10.51 -16.41
C PRO A 344 32.62 10.98 -17.72
N THR A 345 33.88 10.58 -17.93
CA THR A 345 34.69 10.93 -19.12
C THR A 345 34.54 9.95 -20.28
N ALA A 346 33.86 8.82 -20.10
CA ALA A 346 33.64 7.88 -21.19
C ALA A 346 32.62 8.42 -22.21
N PRO A 347 32.76 8.10 -23.51
CA PRO A 347 31.72 8.41 -24.47
C PRO A 347 30.40 7.72 -24.10
N LEU A 348 29.28 8.28 -24.56
CA LEU A 348 27.99 7.61 -24.43
C LEU A 348 28.01 6.32 -25.24
N GLY A 349 27.52 5.23 -24.64
CA GLY A 349 27.38 3.94 -25.32
C GLY A 349 26.26 3.90 -26.36
N PHE A 350 25.43 4.94 -26.44
CA PHE A 350 24.27 5.05 -27.32
C PHE A 350 24.16 6.46 -27.91
N PRO A 351 23.46 6.63 -29.05
CA PRO A 351 23.21 7.94 -29.63
C PRO A 351 22.56 8.90 -28.63
N LEU A 352 22.97 10.17 -28.65
CA LEU A 352 22.46 11.20 -27.73
C LEU A 352 20.94 11.33 -27.78
N GLU A 353 20.31 11.16 -28.94
CA GLU A 353 18.85 11.17 -29.09
C GLU A 353 18.19 10.07 -28.25
N ARG A 354 18.69 8.83 -28.34
CA ARG A 354 18.19 7.69 -27.56
C ARG A 354 18.38 7.89 -26.05
N VAL A 355 19.51 8.48 -25.67
CA VAL A 355 19.78 8.85 -24.26
C VAL A 355 18.84 9.96 -23.80
N THR A 356 18.67 11.02 -24.59
CA THR A 356 17.79 12.15 -24.28
C THR A 356 16.34 11.69 -24.14
N ASP A 357 15.91 10.74 -24.97
CA ASP A 357 14.59 10.15 -24.88
C ASP A 357 14.38 9.34 -23.59
N ALA A 358 15.40 8.59 -23.14
CA ALA A 358 15.36 7.93 -21.83
C ALA A 358 15.25 8.94 -20.68
N MET A 359 16.03 10.03 -20.72
CA MET A 359 15.96 11.09 -19.71
C MET A 359 14.60 11.79 -19.69
N ARG A 360 14.02 12.04 -20.88
CA ARG A 360 12.69 12.62 -21.04
C ARG A 360 11.62 11.74 -20.41
N LYS A 361 11.63 10.43 -20.71
CA LYS A 361 10.70 9.46 -20.12
C LYS A 361 10.87 9.37 -18.60
N GLY A 362 12.10 9.30 -18.11
CA GLY A 362 12.38 9.25 -16.68
C GLY A 362 11.82 10.48 -15.95
N ARG A 363 12.06 11.67 -16.50
CA ARG A 363 11.46 12.92 -16.01
C ARG A 363 9.94 12.88 -16.06
N ASP A 364 9.35 12.46 -17.17
CA ASP A 364 7.90 12.43 -17.33
C ASP A 364 7.25 11.47 -16.33
N TRP A 365 7.84 10.30 -16.07
CA TRP A 365 7.36 9.38 -15.05
C TRP A 365 7.40 10.00 -13.64
N ILE A 366 8.46 10.76 -13.32
CA ILE A 366 8.55 11.51 -12.06
C ILE A 366 7.43 12.55 -11.97
N LEU A 367 7.29 13.40 -12.99
CA LEU A 367 6.32 14.50 -12.99
C LEU A 367 4.89 14.01 -12.98
N LYS A 368 4.58 13.03 -13.85
CA LYS A 368 3.23 12.47 -14.00
C LYS A 368 2.87 11.60 -12.81
N GLY A 369 3.84 10.93 -12.20
CA GLY A 369 3.67 10.25 -10.91
C GLY A 369 3.33 11.25 -9.80
N TRP A 370 4.11 12.33 -9.68
CA TRP A 370 3.89 13.37 -8.67
C TRP A 370 2.53 14.07 -8.81
N LEU A 371 2.13 14.36 -10.06
CA LEU A 371 0.84 14.97 -10.38
C LEU A 371 -0.33 13.98 -10.40
N LYS A 372 -0.07 12.69 -10.13
CA LYS A 372 -1.09 11.61 -10.15
C LYS A 372 -1.86 11.53 -11.47
N ASP A 373 -1.18 11.76 -12.60
CA ASP A 373 -1.76 11.73 -13.95
C ASP A 373 -1.89 10.29 -14.46
N ARG A 374 -2.99 9.63 -14.08
CA ARG A 374 -3.29 8.25 -14.46
C ARG A 374 -3.42 8.07 -15.97
N GLU A 375 -4.05 9.02 -16.66
CA GLU A 375 -4.32 8.91 -18.10
C GLU A 375 -3.03 8.87 -18.91
N TYR A 376 -2.01 9.64 -18.50
CA TYR A 376 -0.68 9.55 -19.10
C TYR A 376 -0.15 8.11 -19.09
N PHE A 377 -0.22 7.43 -17.94
CA PHE A 377 0.38 6.10 -17.77
C PHE A 377 -0.33 4.98 -18.53
N LYS A 378 -1.62 5.12 -18.89
CA LYS A 378 -2.36 4.12 -19.68
C LYS A 378 -1.69 3.78 -21.01
N SER A 379 -0.95 4.72 -21.58
CA SER A 379 -0.25 4.56 -22.87
C SER A 379 1.23 4.18 -22.71
N THR A 380 1.68 3.90 -21.49
CA THR A 380 3.09 3.64 -21.17
C THR A 380 3.31 2.17 -20.78
N PRO A 381 4.57 1.71 -20.75
CA PRO A 381 4.96 0.44 -20.13
C PRO A 381 4.47 0.23 -18.69
N LEU A 382 4.12 1.31 -17.99
CA LEU A 382 3.67 1.28 -16.59
C LEU A 382 2.15 1.17 -16.45
N ALA A 383 1.40 1.03 -17.55
CA ALA A 383 -0.06 0.99 -17.54
C ALA A 383 -0.63 -0.04 -16.55
N LEU A 384 0.02 -1.20 -16.41
CA LEU A 384 -0.42 -2.25 -15.49
C LEU A 384 -0.29 -1.90 -14.00
N LEU A 385 0.46 -0.86 -13.64
CA LEU A 385 0.43 -0.31 -12.27
C LEU A 385 -0.95 0.28 -11.93
N PHE A 386 -1.76 0.64 -12.92
CA PHE A 386 -2.96 1.46 -12.77
C PHE A 386 -4.22 0.77 -13.32
N LYS A 387 -4.48 -0.50 -12.96
CA LYS A 387 -5.65 -1.27 -13.47
C LYS A 387 -6.97 -0.51 -13.34
N ASP A 388 -7.89 -0.71 -14.28
CA ASP A 388 -9.24 -0.14 -14.23
C ASP A 388 -10.11 -0.89 -13.20
N GLU A 389 -10.80 -0.14 -12.33
CA GLU A 389 -11.64 -0.64 -11.22
C GLU A 389 -12.82 -1.54 -11.67
N GLU A 390 -13.24 -1.49 -12.94
CA GLU A 390 -14.48 -2.13 -13.40
C GLU A 390 -14.53 -3.66 -13.23
N VAL A 391 -13.39 -4.35 -13.14
CA VAL A 391 -13.34 -5.82 -13.05
C VAL A 391 -13.33 -6.31 -11.58
N GLN A 392 -12.87 -5.50 -10.62
CA GLN A 392 -12.72 -5.95 -9.23
C GLN A 392 -14.05 -6.00 -8.47
N THR A 393 -14.96 -5.05 -8.72
CA THR A 393 -16.27 -5.00 -8.06
C THR A 393 -17.10 -6.25 -8.39
N SER A 394 -17.03 -6.73 -9.64
CA SER A 394 -17.75 -7.94 -10.08
C SER A 394 -17.22 -9.22 -9.43
N HIS A 395 -15.90 -9.36 -9.31
CA HIS A 395 -15.28 -10.58 -8.78
C HIS A 395 -15.39 -10.71 -7.26
N LYS A 396 -15.23 -9.59 -6.52
CA LYS A 396 -15.45 -9.54 -5.06
C LYS A 396 -16.92 -9.84 -4.69
N VAL A 397 -17.88 -9.28 -5.45
CA VAL A 397 -19.32 -9.56 -5.26
C VAL A 397 -19.61 -11.06 -5.48
N HIS A 398 -18.99 -11.68 -6.49
CA HIS A 398 -19.20 -13.10 -6.77
C HIS A 398 -18.66 -14.01 -5.67
N LEU A 399 -17.48 -13.70 -5.12
CA LEU A 399 -16.87 -14.45 -4.00
C LEU A 399 -17.68 -14.34 -2.69
N ASN A 400 -18.24 -13.17 -2.40
CA ASN A 400 -19.08 -12.98 -1.21
C ASN A 400 -20.42 -13.72 -1.32
N ILE A 401 -21.00 -13.79 -2.52
CA ILE A 401 -22.20 -14.62 -2.79
C ILE A 401 -21.91 -16.11 -2.52
N ILE A 402 -20.72 -16.59 -2.90
CA ILE A 402 -20.31 -17.99 -2.67
C ILE A 402 -20.12 -18.28 -1.17
N LYS A 403 -19.51 -17.35 -0.41
CA LYS A 403 -19.36 -17.47 1.06
C LYS A 403 -20.72 -17.54 1.76
N LEU A 404 -21.68 -16.71 1.34
CA LEU A 404 -23.06 -16.74 1.85
C LEU A 404 -23.74 -18.08 1.60
N HIS A 405 -23.61 -18.64 0.39
CA HIS A 405 -24.15 -19.99 0.10
C HIS A 405 -23.54 -21.08 0.98
N ALA A 406 -22.24 -21.02 1.28
CA ALA A 406 -21.57 -21.98 2.16
C ALA A 406 -22.07 -21.90 3.62
N ILE A 407 -22.31 -20.69 4.13
CA ILE A 407 -22.85 -20.48 5.48
C ILE A 407 -24.30 -21.00 5.56
N PHE A 408 -25.12 -20.75 4.54
CA PHE A 408 -26.48 -21.30 4.47
C PHE A 408 -26.49 -22.83 4.39
N ALA A 409 -25.56 -23.44 3.66
CA ALA A 409 -25.41 -24.90 3.60
C ALA A 409 -25.02 -25.48 4.97
N MET A 410 -24.10 -24.85 5.70
CA MET A 410 -23.68 -25.30 7.03
C MET A 410 -24.80 -25.18 8.08
N ALA A 411 -25.59 -24.10 8.05
CA ALA A 411 -26.74 -23.92 8.94
C ALA A 411 -27.87 -24.93 8.66
N SER A 412 -27.96 -25.45 7.43
CA SER A 412 -28.92 -26.48 7.03
C SER A 412 -28.54 -27.88 7.53
N MET A 413 -27.25 -28.14 7.75
CA MET A 413 -26.74 -29.45 8.16
C MET A 413 -26.79 -29.69 9.69
N SER A 414 -27.09 -28.67 10.49
CA SER A 414 -27.16 -28.79 11.96
C SER A 414 -28.53 -29.25 12.53
N ARG A 415 -29.43 -29.75 11.68
CA ARG A 415 -30.66 -30.45 12.10
C ARG A 415 -30.74 -31.83 11.43
N ILE A 416 -29.97 -32.76 11.96
CA ILE A 416 -30.33 -34.18 11.91
C ILE A 416 -30.57 -34.58 13.37
N ASP A 417 -31.84 -34.91 13.65
CA ASP A 417 -32.38 -35.64 14.81
C ASP A 417 -33.57 -34.92 15.45
N THR A 418 -34.75 -35.12 14.86
CA THR A 418 -35.97 -35.63 15.52
C THR A 418 -37.05 -35.80 14.45
N PRO A 419 -37.57 -37.02 14.22
CA PRO A 419 -38.74 -37.23 13.36
C PRO A 419 -40.04 -37.02 14.15
N GLU A 420 -41.07 -36.59 13.42
CA GLU A 420 -42.49 -36.53 13.76
C GLU A 420 -43.08 -35.16 14.15
N LEU A 421 -44.24 -34.92 13.53
CA LEU A 421 -45.20 -33.82 13.66
C LEU A 421 -44.81 -32.51 12.98
N LEU A 422 -45.16 -32.38 11.70
CA LEU A 422 -45.88 -31.22 11.18
C LEU A 422 -46.61 -31.63 9.89
N GLY A 423 -47.94 -31.54 9.95
CA GLY A 423 -48.84 -31.82 8.84
C GLY A 423 -48.67 -30.83 7.69
N SER A 424 -49.19 -31.25 6.55
CA SER A 424 -49.25 -30.52 5.29
C SER A 424 -49.97 -29.16 5.44
N ASP A 425 -49.19 -28.09 5.52
CA ASP A 425 -49.65 -26.75 5.17
C ASP A 425 -48.54 -26.03 4.38
N SER A 426 -48.83 -25.71 3.11
CA SER A 426 -47.89 -25.14 2.15
C SER A 426 -47.66 -23.63 2.29
N SER A 427 -48.00 -23.05 3.44
CA SER A 427 -47.86 -21.62 3.73
C SER A 427 -46.68 -21.25 4.63
N ALA A 428 -45.93 -22.23 5.18
CA ALA A 428 -44.83 -21.97 6.11
C ALA A 428 -43.45 -22.34 5.53
N ARG A 429 -42.98 -21.58 4.53
CA ARG A 429 -41.52 -21.37 4.40
C ARG A 429 -41.16 -20.09 5.14
N SER A 430 -41.30 -20.14 6.47
CA SER A 430 -40.65 -19.19 7.36
C SER A 430 -39.15 -19.30 7.08
N ILE A 431 -38.56 -18.24 6.55
CA ILE A 431 -37.12 -18.18 6.33
C ILE A 431 -36.50 -18.35 7.72
N MET A 432 -35.56 -19.27 7.87
CA MET A 432 -34.91 -19.65 9.14
C MET A 432 -34.49 -18.45 10.03
N LEU A 433 -34.29 -17.28 9.43
CA LEU A 433 -33.98 -16.00 10.07
C LEU A 433 -35.15 -15.43 10.90
N ASP A 434 -36.41 -15.67 10.54
CA ASP A 434 -37.59 -15.16 11.27
C ASP A 434 -37.73 -15.73 12.68
N VAL A 435 -37.09 -16.88 12.96
CA VAL A 435 -37.10 -17.55 14.26
C VAL A 435 -35.95 -17.08 15.14
N LEU A 436 -34.94 -16.42 14.57
CA LEU A 436 -33.81 -15.88 15.33
C LEU A 436 -34.20 -14.58 16.05
N PRO A 437 -33.62 -14.28 17.22
CA PRO A 437 -33.72 -12.95 17.81
C PRO A 437 -33.14 -11.88 16.86
N VAL A 438 -33.72 -10.68 16.87
CA VAL A 438 -33.28 -9.52 16.03
C VAL A 438 -31.78 -9.30 16.16
N GLU A 439 -31.24 -9.43 17.36
CA GLU A 439 -29.84 -9.20 17.71
C GLU A 439 -28.91 -10.19 17.01
N LEU A 440 -29.33 -11.46 16.88
CA LEU A 440 -28.55 -12.48 16.21
C LEU A 440 -28.56 -12.27 14.69
N ARG A 441 -29.70 -11.82 14.13
CA ARG A 441 -29.80 -11.47 12.71
C ARG A 441 -28.87 -10.32 12.34
N LEU A 442 -28.81 -9.28 13.19
CA LEU A 442 -27.94 -8.13 12.98
C LEU A 442 -26.46 -8.52 13.04
N LYS A 443 -26.04 -9.41 13.96
CA LYS A 443 -24.66 -9.91 14.02
C LYS A 443 -24.25 -10.78 12.83
N ILE A 444 -25.18 -11.57 12.28
CA ILE A 444 -24.94 -12.34 11.06
C ILE A 444 -24.74 -11.39 9.87
N TYR A 445 -25.49 -10.29 9.82
CA TYR A 445 -25.34 -9.26 8.79
C TYR A 445 -24.00 -8.53 8.92
N GLU A 446 -23.63 -8.13 10.13
CA GLU A 446 -22.32 -7.55 10.44
C GLU A 446 -21.21 -8.46 9.91
N PHE A 447 -21.18 -9.74 10.33
CA PHE A 447 -20.16 -10.71 9.91
C PHE A 447 -20.10 -10.95 8.40
N ALA A 448 -21.24 -10.97 7.71
CA ALA A 448 -21.30 -11.24 6.27
C ALA A 448 -20.82 -10.05 5.42
N TYR A 449 -20.87 -8.84 5.96
CA TYR A 449 -20.53 -7.60 5.27
C TYR A 449 -19.39 -6.82 5.93
N THR A 450 -18.72 -7.36 6.95
CA THR A 450 -17.62 -6.69 7.68
C THR A 450 -16.56 -6.12 6.73
N ASP A 451 -16.16 -6.87 5.71
CA ASP A 451 -15.15 -6.45 4.72
C ASP A 451 -15.65 -5.34 3.77
N LEU A 452 -16.95 -5.26 3.55
CA LEU A 452 -17.58 -4.23 2.71
C LEU A 452 -17.88 -2.96 3.52
N ILE A 453 -18.25 -3.14 4.79
CA ILE A 453 -18.49 -2.08 5.76
C ILE A 453 -17.16 -1.40 6.13
N SER A 454 -16.05 -2.12 6.19
CA SER A 454 -14.72 -1.54 6.45
C SER A 454 -14.14 -0.73 5.29
N GLU A 455 -14.52 -1.03 4.04
CA GLU A 455 -14.11 -0.26 2.85
C GLU A 455 -15.02 0.97 2.59
N LEU A 456 -16.23 0.99 3.14
CA LEU A 456 -17.13 2.14 3.10
C LEU A 456 -16.84 3.05 4.30
N SER A 457 -15.94 4.02 4.12
CA SER A 457 -15.54 5.01 5.13
C SER A 457 -16.68 5.38 6.11
N ASP A 458 -16.59 4.92 7.37
CA ASP A 458 -17.34 5.33 8.56
C ASP A 458 -18.72 5.98 8.34
N ASN A 459 -19.58 5.37 7.53
CA ASN A 459 -20.82 6.01 7.13
C ASN A 459 -21.99 5.02 7.01
N LEU A 460 -22.84 5.04 8.03
CA LEU A 460 -24.12 4.33 8.09
C LEU A 460 -25.00 4.60 6.84
N PHE A 461 -24.90 5.80 6.25
CA PHE A 461 -25.63 6.14 5.02
C PHE A 461 -25.09 5.44 3.77
N GLY A 462 -23.81 5.08 3.73
CA GLY A 462 -23.22 4.31 2.64
C GLY A 462 -23.76 2.89 2.59
N VAL A 463 -23.96 2.28 3.76
CA VAL A 463 -24.51 0.92 3.90
C VAL A 463 -25.98 0.88 3.47
N PHE A 464 -26.80 1.88 3.85
CA PHE A 464 -28.20 1.96 3.43
C PHE A 464 -28.36 2.34 1.95
N SER A 465 -27.54 3.25 1.43
CA SER A 465 -27.57 3.61 -0.01
C SER A 465 -27.13 2.44 -0.90
N LEU A 466 -26.20 1.60 -0.44
CA LEU A 466 -25.79 0.39 -1.14
C LEU A 466 -26.91 -0.67 -1.13
N TYR A 467 -27.67 -0.76 -0.04
CA TYR A 467 -28.85 -1.61 0.04
C TYR A 467 -29.91 -1.18 -0.98
N ASP A 468 -30.25 0.11 -1.05
CA ASP A 468 -31.20 0.64 -2.04
C ASP A 468 -30.72 0.40 -3.47
N PHE A 469 -29.43 0.63 -3.74
CA PHE A 469 -28.81 0.36 -5.04
C PHE A 469 -28.89 -1.12 -5.44
N LEU A 470 -28.57 -2.03 -4.52
CA LEU A 470 -28.66 -3.48 -4.75
C LEU A 470 -30.11 -3.94 -4.91
N TYR A 471 -31.05 -3.35 -4.15
CA TYR A 471 -32.48 -3.64 -4.26
C TYR A 471 -33.03 -3.23 -5.63
N ASP A 472 -32.71 -2.01 -6.09
CA ASP A 472 -33.18 -1.48 -7.37
C ASP A 472 -32.51 -2.16 -8.58
N TYR A 473 -31.20 -2.41 -8.52
CA TYR A 473 -30.46 -3.14 -9.55
C TYR A 473 -31.03 -4.56 -9.74
N THR A 474 -31.33 -5.24 -8.63
CA THR A 474 -31.82 -6.62 -8.68
C THR A 474 -33.32 -6.68 -9.03
N ARG A 475 -34.12 -5.69 -8.63
CA ARG A 475 -35.52 -5.53 -9.06
C ARG A 475 -35.61 -5.37 -10.58
N SER A 476 -34.77 -4.53 -11.17
CA SER A 476 -34.67 -4.37 -12.63
C SER A 476 -34.23 -5.66 -13.32
N SER A 477 -33.39 -6.47 -12.68
CA SER A 477 -32.91 -7.74 -13.25
C SER A 477 -33.90 -8.90 -13.09
N LEU A 478 -34.70 -8.94 -12.01
CA LEU A 478 -35.68 -10.00 -11.69
C LEU A 478 -36.96 -9.91 -12.53
N GLU A 479 -37.32 -8.74 -13.05
CA GLU A 479 -38.44 -8.59 -13.99
C GLU A 479 -38.20 -9.32 -15.32
N SER A 480 -36.95 -9.72 -15.61
CA SER A 480 -36.57 -10.42 -16.85
C SER A 480 -36.42 -11.94 -16.74
N HIS A 481 -36.27 -12.53 -15.54
CA HIS A 481 -35.96 -13.97 -15.40
C HIS A 481 -36.74 -14.64 -14.25
N VAL A 482 -37.62 -15.57 -14.64
CA VAL A 482 -38.45 -16.39 -13.73
C VAL A 482 -37.59 -17.48 -13.09
N GLY A 483 -37.22 -17.27 -11.82
CA GLY A 483 -36.47 -18.23 -11.01
C GLY A 483 -36.47 -17.85 -9.53
N LYS A 484 -37.65 -17.74 -8.93
CA LYS A 484 -37.82 -17.41 -7.50
C LYS A 484 -37.56 -18.65 -6.66
N THR A 485 -36.52 -18.67 -5.80
CA THR A 485 -36.57 -19.37 -4.49
C THR A 485 -35.36 -19.16 -3.56
N GLY A 486 -34.21 -18.62 -4.01
CA GLY A 486 -33.08 -18.25 -3.11
C GLY A 486 -32.93 -16.75 -2.88
N LEU A 487 -32.82 -15.99 -3.97
CA LEU A 487 -32.55 -14.55 -3.95
C LEU A 487 -33.71 -13.72 -3.40
N THR A 488 -34.96 -14.13 -3.66
CA THR A 488 -36.16 -13.46 -3.13
C THR A 488 -36.25 -13.59 -1.61
N ALA A 489 -35.82 -14.72 -1.04
CA ALA A 489 -35.77 -14.91 0.40
C ALA A 489 -34.68 -14.04 1.03
N LEU A 490 -33.49 -13.98 0.41
CA LEU A 490 -32.40 -13.10 0.84
C LEU A 490 -32.83 -11.62 0.81
N LEU A 491 -33.48 -11.17 -0.27
CA LEU A 491 -33.97 -9.80 -0.42
C LEU A 491 -35.08 -9.46 0.58
N TYR A 492 -35.99 -10.39 0.85
CA TYR A 492 -37.04 -10.23 1.87
C TYR A 492 -36.44 -10.12 3.27
N THR A 493 -35.45 -10.95 3.60
CA THR A 493 -34.76 -10.87 4.89
C THR A 493 -33.95 -9.58 5.02
N CYS A 494 -33.26 -9.15 3.96
CA CYS A 494 -32.52 -7.88 4.01
C CYS A 494 -33.45 -6.68 4.18
N ARG A 495 -34.64 -6.69 3.55
CA ARG A 495 -35.66 -5.64 3.74
C ARG A 495 -36.20 -5.62 5.16
N LYS A 496 -36.53 -6.78 5.70
CA LYS A 496 -37.06 -6.89 7.06
C LYS A 496 -36.03 -6.46 8.12
N VAL A 497 -34.77 -6.87 7.96
CA VAL A 497 -33.68 -6.47 8.86
C VAL A 497 -33.37 -4.97 8.72
N HIS A 498 -33.45 -4.43 7.50
CA HIS A 498 -33.37 -2.99 7.24
C HIS A 498 -34.47 -2.21 7.97
N ASP A 499 -35.73 -2.62 7.78
CA ASP A 499 -36.89 -1.96 8.38
C ASP A 499 -36.86 -2.08 9.92
N GLU A 500 -36.47 -3.23 10.47
CA GLU A 500 -36.28 -3.44 11.91
C GLU A 500 -35.12 -2.59 12.48
N ALA A 501 -34.01 -2.45 11.75
CA ALA A 501 -32.89 -1.60 12.16
C ALA A 501 -33.27 -0.12 12.16
N LEU A 502 -34.02 0.34 11.15
CA LEU A 502 -34.55 1.70 11.09
C LEU A 502 -35.56 1.96 12.22
N GLU A 503 -36.47 1.03 12.50
CA GLU A 503 -37.46 1.17 13.59
C GLU A 503 -36.77 1.32 14.96
N VAL A 504 -35.70 0.54 15.19
CA VAL A 504 -34.89 0.63 16.41
C VAL A 504 -34.10 1.93 16.49
N LEU A 505 -33.46 2.35 15.38
CA LEU A 505 -32.69 3.60 15.32
C LEU A 505 -33.59 4.83 15.53
N TYR A 506 -34.75 4.90 14.88
CA TYR A 506 -35.63 6.06 15.00
C TYR A 506 -36.40 6.10 16.32
N GLY A 507 -36.78 4.95 16.89
CA GLY A 507 -37.55 4.88 18.13
C GLY A 507 -36.74 5.06 19.43
N GLN A 508 -35.42 4.82 19.41
CA GLN A 508 -34.60 4.75 20.63
C GLN A 508 -33.34 5.64 20.62
N ALA A 509 -33.04 6.34 19.52
CA ALA A 509 -31.89 7.24 19.42
C ALA A 509 -32.25 8.71 19.73
N GLU A 510 -31.29 9.42 20.33
CA GLU A 510 -31.23 10.89 20.27
C GLU A 510 -30.16 11.27 19.24
N PHE A 511 -30.52 12.13 18.30
CA PHE A 511 -29.63 12.53 17.22
C PHE A 511 -28.96 13.84 17.61
N VAL A 512 -27.62 13.89 17.67
CA VAL A 512 -26.85 15.13 17.89
C VAL A 512 -25.99 15.40 16.67
N LEU A 513 -26.26 16.50 15.97
CA LEU A 513 -25.50 16.96 14.81
C LEU A 513 -24.61 18.13 15.22
N ASN A 514 -23.30 17.93 15.30
CA ASN A 514 -22.32 18.99 15.56
C ASN A 514 -21.72 19.48 14.24
N ILE A 515 -21.73 20.79 14.00
CA ILE A 515 -21.11 21.48 12.86
C ILE A 515 -20.06 22.42 13.46
N MET A 516 -18.78 22.06 13.38
CA MET A 516 -17.69 22.85 13.96
C MET A 516 -16.79 23.47 12.88
N GLY A 517 -16.44 24.75 13.06
CA GLY A 517 -15.42 25.44 12.28
C GLY A 517 -14.02 25.09 12.78
N ASP A 518 -13.14 24.71 11.85
CA ASP A 518 -11.77 24.24 12.06
C ASP A 518 -10.95 25.28 12.86
N ASP A 519 -10.51 24.93 14.08
CA ASP A 519 -9.33 25.51 14.73
C ASP A 519 -8.85 24.80 16.03
N ASP A 520 -9.48 23.74 16.53
CA ASP A 520 -8.91 22.96 17.66
C ASP A 520 -8.73 21.46 17.32
N ILE A 521 -7.52 21.12 16.90
CA ILE A 521 -7.06 19.73 16.65
C ILE A 521 -6.98 18.91 17.96
N ASN A 522 -7.23 19.52 19.13
CA ASN A 522 -7.04 18.88 20.44
C ASN A 522 -8.29 18.68 21.29
N ASP A 523 -9.50 19.09 20.86
CA ASP A 523 -10.71 18.84 21.65
C ASP A 523 -11.53 17.67 21.10
N GLU A 524 -11.86 16.73 21.99
CA GLU A 524 -12.64 15.52 21.74
C GLU A 524 -14.14 15.77 21.42
N GLU A 525 -14.52 16.95 20.94
CA GLU A 525 -15.91 17.25 20.56
C GLU A 525 -16.20 16.81 19.11
N ARG A 526 -16.31 15.50 18.92
CA ARG A 526 -16.68 14.84 17.66
C ARG A 526 -18.21 14.79 17.47
N THR A 527 -18.69 14.61 16.25
CA THR A 527 -20.11 14.30 15.97
C THR A 527 -20.47 12.97 16.63
N GLU A 528 -21.36 12.98 17.62
CA GLU A 528 -21.67 11.80 18.44
C GLU A 528 -23.16 11.45 18.35
N PHE A 529 -23.47 10.19 18.03
CA PHE A 529 -24.81 9.66 18.23
C PHE A 529 -24.93 9.15 19.66
N ARG A 530 -25.83 9.76 20.47
CA ARG A 530 -26.09 9.30 21.84
C ARG A 530 -27.44 8.60 21.91
N PHE A 531 -27.43 7.32 22.30
CA PHE A 531 -28.67 6.60 22.59
C PHE A 531 -29.01 6.77 24.08
N SER A 532 -30.30 6.71 24.43
CA SER A 532 -30.69 6.77 25.85
C SER A 532 -30.02 5.64 26.63
N GLU A 533 -29.63 5.86 27.89
CA GLU A 533 -28.97 4.86 28.76
C GLU A 533 -29.76 3.54 28.92
N ARG A 534 -31.03 3.51 28.51
CA ARG A 534 -31.89 2.32 28.53
C ARG A 534 -31.84 1.50 27.24
N SER A 535 -31.07 1.91 26.23
CA SER A 535 -30.93 1.19 24.97
C SER A 535 -30.10 -0.09 25.15
N ARG A 536 -30.68 -1.25 24.80
CA ARG A 536 -30.01 -2.55 24.91
C ARG A 536 -28.93 -2.79 23.85
N LEU A 537 -28.72 -1.84 22.93
CA LEU A 537 -27.79 -1.90 21.80
C LEU A 537 -26.59 -0.94 21.95
N LEU A 538 -26.37 -0.43 23.17
CA LEU A 538 -25.31 0.52 23.50
C LEU A 538 -23.89 0.00 23.18
N GLU A 539 -23.66 -1.31 23.19
CA GLU A 539 -22.36 -1.91 22.83
C GLU A 539 -22.11 -1.95 21.31
N PHE A 540 -23.16 -2.16 20.50
CA PHE A 540 -23.06 -2.23 19.03
C PHE A 540 -22.75 -0.86 18.40
N THR A 541 -23.01 0.22 19.13
CA THR A 541 -23.00 1.60 18.60
C THR A 541 -21.85 2.47 19.11
N LYS A 542 -21.12 2.06 20.15
CA LYS A 542 -19.87 2.72 20.59
C LYS A 542 -18.78 2.76 19.51
N SER A 543 -18.91 1.92 18.48
CA SER A 543 -18.03 1.82 17.31
C SER A 543 -18.47 2.68 16.12
N LEU A 544 -19.65 3.30 16.15
CA LEU A 544 -20.21 4.06 15.02
C LEU A 544 -19.93 5.57 15.18
N LYS A 545 -18.86 6.04 14.54
CA LYS A 545 -18.48 7.46 14.44
C LYS A 545 -18.75 7.94 13.02
N VAL A 546 -19.27 9.16 12.85
CA VAL A 546 -19.39 9.80 11.51
C VAL A 546 -18.58 11.08 11.55
N ASN A 547 -17.44 11.09 10.87
CA ASN A 547 -16.58 12.27 10.75
C ASN A 547 -17.03 13.12 9.55
N LEU A 548 -17.26 14.40 9.77
CA LEU A 548 -17.44 15.38 8.68
C LEU A 548 -16.42 16.49 8.89
N GLU A 549 -15.35 16.48 8.10
CA GLU A 549 -14.39 17.59 8.02
C GLU A 549 -14.91 18.67 7.03
N PRO A 550 -14.73 19.97 7.32
CA PRO A 550 -15.15 21.07 6.44
C PRO A 550 -13.88 21.75 5.80
N LEU A 551 -13.78 22.39 4.62
CA LEU A 551 -14.73 22.94 3.63
C LEU A 551 -14.07 23.08 2.23
N SER A 552 -14.75 22.61 1.19
CA SER A 552 -14.68 23.15 -0.19
C SER A 552 -16.12 23.39 -0.66
N ASP A 553 -16.37 24.26 -1.65
CA ASP A 553 -17.73 24.52 -2.15
C ASP A 553 -18.47 23.24 -2.59
N ALA A 554 -17.71 22.27 -3.11
CA ALA A 554 -18.23 20.95 -3.47
C ALA A 554 -18.61 20.10 -2.25
N THR A 555 -17.97 20.32 -1.10
CA THR A 555 -18.28 19.68 0.18
C THR A 555 -19.58 20.23 0.78
N ASN A 556 -19.81 21.55 0.67
CA ASN A 556 -21.04 22.20 1.14
C ASN A 556 -22.26 21.75 0.35
N ALA A 557 -22.17 21.69 -0.98
CA ALA A 557 -23.25 21.18 -1.82
C ALA A 557 -23.57 19.71 -1.50
N ARG A 558 -22.57 18.86 -1.23
CA ARG A 558 -22.77 17.47 -0.80
C ARG A 558 -23.39 17.39 0.59
N PHE A 559 -23.01 18.27 1.51
CA PHE A 559 -23.56 18.32 2.86
C PHE A 559 -25.04 18.74 2.87
N VAL A 560 -25.39 19.80 2.14
CA VAL A 560 -26.79 20.23 1.96
C VAL A 560 -27.63 19.11 1.33
N ASN A 561 -27.10 18.42 0.31
CA ASN A 561 -27.81 17.30 -0.32
C ASN A 561 -27.98 16.10 0.64
N ARG A 562 -27.02 15.86 1.54
CA ARG A 562 -27.12 14.82 2.59
C ARG A 562 -28.15 15.18 3.65
N ILE A 563 -28.22 16.43 4.09
CA ILE A 563 -29.27 16.93 4.98
C ILE A 563 -30.63 16.75 4.29
N ASN A 564 -30.80 17.21 3.05
CA ASN A 564 -32.07 17.08 2.32
C ASN A 564 -32.54 15.63 2.17
N ARG A 565 -31.63 14.68 1.89
CA ARG A 565 -31.98 13.25 1.86
C ARG A 565 -32.36 12.68 3.22
N PHE A 566 -31.67 13.09 4.28
CA PHE A 566 -32.06 12.74 5.65
C PHE A 566 -33.45 13.29 6.00
N LEU A 567 -33.77 14.51 5.54
CA LEU A 567 -35.07 15.15 5.73
C LEU A 567 -36.20 14.46 4.94
N GLU A 568 -35.94 14.03 3.71
CA GLU A 568 -36.89 13.23 2.92
C GLU A 568 -37.26 11.95 3.67
N MET A 569 -36.29 11.26 4.27
CA MET A 569 -36.50 10.04 5.03
C MET A 569 -37.37 10.24 6.28
N ILE A 570 -37.19 11.35 7.01
CA ILE A 570 -38.06 11.71 8.15
C ILE A 570 -39.50 11.93 7.68
N ASN A 571 -39.68 12.64 6.56
CA ASN A 571 -41.00 12.93 5.98
C ASN A 571 -41.74 11.68 5.48
N TYR A 572 -41.05 10.56 5.21
CA TYR A 572 -41.66 9.27 4.86
C TYR A 572 -42.16 8.44 6.06
N GLY A 573 -42.21 9.02 7.26
CA GLY A 573 -42.92 8.45 8.43
C GLY A 573 -42.04 7.96 9.57
N ALA A 574 -40.76 8.37 9.62
CA ALA A 574 -39.89 8.07 10.74
C ALA A 574 -40.16 9.01 11.93
N ASN A 575 -40.61 8.46 13.07
CA ASN A 575 -40.82 9.22 14.30
C ASN A 575 -39.49 9.46 15.02
N VAL A 576 -38.75 10.50 14.62
CA VAL A 576 -37.55 10.94 15.35
C VAL A 576 -37.97 11.47 16.73
N ARG A 577 -37.38 10.97 17.81
CA ARG A 577 -37.78 11.35 19.18
C ARG A 577 -37.18 12.68 19.64
N SER A 578 -35.91 12.94 19.31
CA SER A 578 -35.17 14.17 19.63
C SER A 578 -34.07 14.40 18.60
N LEU A 579 -33.94 15.63 18.10
CA LEU A 579 -32.86 16.07 17.21
C LEU A 579 -32.22 17.33 17.79
N LYS A 580 -30.94 17.25 18.16
CA LYS A 580 -30.12 18.36 18.62
C LYS A 580 -29.16 18.77 17.51
N ILE A 581 -29.12 20.06 17.20
CA ILE A 581 -28.21 20.60 16.17
C ILE A 581 -27.33 21.63 16.86
N ARG A 582 -26.01 21.47 16.82
CA ARG A 582 -25.03 22.42 17.33
C ARG A 582 -24.20 22.96 16.16
N ILE A 583 -24.10 24.28 16.05
CA ILE A 583 -23.28 24.96 15.04
C ILE A 583 -22.31 25.89 15.77
N THR A 584 -21.02 25.61 15.76
CA THR A 584 -19.97 26.36 16.49
C THR A 584 -18.80 26.70 15.55
N GLY A 585 -18.21 27.90 15.65
CA GLY A 585 -16.86 28.15 15.12
C GLY A 585 -16.66 29.46 14.33
N PRO A 586 -15.44 30.02 14.36
CA PRO A 586 -15.11 31.33 13.78
C PRO A 586 -14.86 31.33 12.25
N ASN A 587 -14.76 30.16 11.61
CA ASN A 587 -14.34 30.01 10.20
C ASN A 587 -15.47 29.55 9.24
N LEU A 588 -16.74 29.89 9.51
CA LEU A 588 -17.80 29.82 8.50
C LEU A 588 -17.60 30.97 7.48
N ARG A 589 -16.56 30.87 6.65
CA ARG A 589 -16.11 31.97 5.75
C ARG A 589 -17.06 32.27 4.59
N ASP A 590 -18.10 31.46 4.39
CA ASP A 590 -19.13 31.67 3.37
C ASP A 590 -20.53 31.86 4.00
N PRO A 591 -21.04 33.11 4.05
CA PRO A 591 -22.39 33.40 4.52
C PRO A 591 -23.49 32.69 3.72
N GLU A 592 -23.26 32.38 2.44
CA GLU A 592 -24.27 31.77 1.57
C GLU A 592 -24.50 30.29 1.92
N SER A 593 -23.43 29.54 2.18
CA SER A 593 -23.50 28.17 2.68
C SER A 593 -24.20 28.06 4.03
N LEU A 594 -23.93 28.99 4.98
CA LEU A 594 -24.62 29.01 6.27
C LEU A 594 -26.12 29.29 6.09
N ASN A 595 -26.48 30.26 5.24
CA ASN A 595 -27.88 30.54 4.93
C ASN A 595 -28.59 29.32 4.28
N GLN A 596 -27.93 28.59 3.39
CA GLN A 596 -28.50 27.37 2.81
C GLN A 596 -28.71 26.26 3.85
N ILE A 597 -27.77 26.10 4.79
CA ILE A 597 -27.92 25.14 5.90
C ILE A 597 -29.10 25.54 6.79
N LEU A 598 -29.18 26.81 7.20
CA LEU A 598 -30.28 27.31 8.04
C LEU A 598 -31.64 27.20 7.33
N LEU A 599 -31.70 27.48 6.02
CA LEU A 599 -32.91 27.33 5.22
C LEU A 599 -33.37 25.87 5.15
N ALA A 600 -32.45 24.94 4.86
CA ALA A 600 -32.75 23.50 4.81
C ALA A 600 -33.25 22.98 6.16
N LEU A 601 -32.62 23.41 7.26
CA LEU A 601 -33.08 23.05 8.60
C LEU A 601 -34.44 23.69 8.94
N SER A 602 -34.74 24.89 8.44
CA SER A 602 -36.05 25.54 8.64
C SER A 602 -37.20 24.78 7.95
N GLU A 603 -36.94 23.87 7.02
CA GLU A 603 -37.97 23.07 6.34
C GLU A 603 -38.34 21.79 7.08
N LEU A 604 -37.70 21.53 8.23
CA LEU A 604 -38.01 20.42 9.14
C LEU A 604 -39.49 20.43 9.56
N ARG A 605 -40.26 19.42 9.14
CA ARG A 605 -41.61 19.15 9.63
C ARG A 605 -41.57 18.00 10.61
N THR A 606 -41.56 18.29 11.91
CA THR A 606 -41.63 17.25 12.93
C THR A 606 -43.04 17.14 13.48
N THR A 607 -43.73 16.05 13.14
CA THR A 607 -44.97 15.68 13.83
C THR A 607 -44.64 15.15 15.22
N GLY A 608 -44.50 16.05 16.20
CA GLY A 608 -44.36 15.71 17.62
C GLY A 608 -42.94 15.48 18.16
N SER A 609 -41.90 15.66 17.35
CA SER A 609 -40.50 15.60 17.79
C SER A 609 -40.04 16.92 18.43
N ARG A 610 -39.17 16.84 19.43
CA ARG A 610 -38.47 18.01 19.99
C ARG A 610 -37.17 18.24 19.20
N ILE A 611 -37.02 19.43 18.64
CA ILE A 611 -35.76 19.89 18.02
C ILE A 611 -35.16 20.94 18.96
N ASP A 612 -33.92 20.74 19.40
CA ASP A 612 -33.16 21.76 20.14
C ASP A 612 -31.99 22.24 19.26
N GLY A 613 -31.96 23.54 18.94
CA GLY A 613 -30.88 24.15 18.16
C GLY A 613 -29.92 24.95 19.06
N TYR A 614 -28.62 24.77 18.86
CA TYR A 614 -27.56 25.47 19.56
C TYR A 614 -26.67 26.18 18.53
N LEU A 615 -26.62 27.50 18.60
CA LEU A 615 -25.66 28.30 17.84
C LEU A 615 -24.57 28.76 18.82
N GLY A 616 -23.33 28.33 18.59
CA GLY A 616 -22.15 28.76 19.34
C GLY A 616 -21.67 30.15 18.92
N GLU A 617 -20.40 30.47 19.20
CA GLU A 617 -19.78 31.74 18.79
C GLU A 617 -19.65 31.83 17.26
N VAL A 618 -20.74 32.21 16.60
CA VAL A 618 -20.75 32.68 15.22
C VAL A 618 -20.70 34.21 15.30
N THR A 619 -19.78 34.85 14.58
CA THR A 619 -19.67 36.32 14.61
C THR A 619 -20.97 36.96 14.12
N GLU A 620 -21.44 38.03 14.80
CA GLU A 620 -22.68 38.76 14.44
C GLU A 620 -22.68 39.25 12.97
N GLU A 621 -21.50 39.37 12.35
CA GLU A 621 -21.31 39.76 10.96
C GLU A 621 -21.75 38.71 9.92
N LEU A 622 -21.93 37.44 10.31
CA LEU A 622 -22.25 36.32 9.40
C LEU A 622 -23.74 35.95 9.33
N LEU A 623 -24.57 36.50 10.22
CA LEU A 623 -25.99 36.17 10.30
C LEU A 623 -26.80 37.30 9.65
N SER A 624 -27.43 37.03 8.51
CA SER A 624 -28.57 37.88 8.10
C SER A 624 -29.69 37.69 9.12
N THR A 625 -30.13 38.78 9.76
CA THR A 625 -31.19 38.75 10.80
C THR A 625 -32.42 37.96 10.34
N ASP A 626 -32.82 38.12 9.07
CA ASP A 626 -34.04 37.53 8.53
C ASP A 626 -34.00 35.98 8.45
N SER A 627 -32.85 35.37 8.14
CA SER A 627 -32.74 33.90 7.99
C SER A 627 -32.63 33.19 9.33
N LEU A 628 -31.98 33.84 10.29
CA LEU A 628 -31.93 33.37 11.68
C LEU A 628 -33.32 33.47 12.32
N ASP A 629 -34.02 34.59 12.12
CA ASP A 629 -35.37 34.77 12.64
C ASP A 629 -36.35 33.74 12.04
N LEU A 630 -36.25 33.43 10.73
CA LEU A 630 -37.06 32.38 10.09
C LEU A 630 -36.77 30.97 10.62
N PHE A 631 -35.52 30.70 10.98
CA PHE A 631 -35.11 29.43 11.60
C PHE A 631 -35.63 29.33 13.04
N LEU A 632 -35.51 30.41 13.82
CA LEU A 632 -35.98 30.49 15.20
C LEU A 632 -37.50 30.40 15.32
N ASP A 633 -38.26 31.04 14.41
CA ASP A 633 -39.73 31.03 14.43
C ASP A 633 -40.34 29.63 14.20
N LYS A 634 -39.60 28.72 13.55
CA LYS A 634 -40.08 27.38 13.20
C LYS A 634 -39.69 26.29 14.18
N ILE A 635 -38.63 26.48 14.96
CA ILE A 635 -38.18 25.49 15.95
C ILE A 635 -38.86 25.80 17.28
N ASN A 636 -39.90 25.04 17.61
CA ASN A 636 -40.67 25.16 18.86
C ASN A 636 -39.90 24.65 20.12
N GLY A 637 -38.63 25.00 20.28
CA GLY A 637 -37.73 24.51 21.33
C GLY A 637 -36.87 25.62 21.93
N ILE A 638 -37.24 26.08 23.12
CA ILE A 638 -36.55 27.12 23.90
C ILE A 638 -35.36 26.50 24.66
N ASN A 639 -34.13 26.81 24.25
CA ASN A 639 -33.03 27.27 25.13
C ASN A 639 -31.78 27.65 24.29
N MET A 640 -31.49 28.95 24.16
CA MET A 640 -30.21 29.42 23.65
C MET A 640 -29.28 29.76 24.83
N GLY A 641 -28.34 28.87 25.14
CA GLY A 641 -27.24 29.19 26.04
C GLY A 641 -26.14 29.91 25.26
N ARG A 642 -25.83 31.16 25.61
CA ARG A 642 -24.61 31.85 25.14
C ARG A 642 -23.47 31.53 26.11
N GLY A 643 -22.37 30.95 25.60
CA GLY A 643 -21.13 30.69 26.37
C GLY A 643 -20.73 29.21 26.50
N GLN A 644 -19.45 28.97 26.83
CA GLN A 644 -18.76 27.67 26.83
C GLN A 644 -19.30 26.58 27.77
N HIS A 645 -20.34 26.83 28.58
CA HIS A 645 -20.82 25.88 29.60
C HIS A 645 -22.32 25.52 29.55
N ALA A 646 -22.99 25.70 28.42
CA ALA A 646 -24.44 25.47 28.33
C ALA A 646 -24.90 23.98 28.37
N LEU A 647 -24.01 23.01 28.61
CA LEU A 647 -24.36 21.59 28.78
C LEU A 647 -23.70 20.97 30.02
N GLU A 648 -24.01 21.47 31.22
CA GLU A 648 -24.03 20.58 32.39
C GLU A 648 -25.47 20.47 32.89
N PRO A 649 -26.00 19.24 33.08
CA PRO A 649 -27.28 19.07 33.74
C PRO A 649 -27.11 19.51 35.19
N ASN A 650 -27.71 20.64 35.56
CA ASN A 650 -27.74 21.15 36.93
C ASN A 650 -28.03 20.00 37.92
N HIS A 651 -27.02 19.68 38.74
CA HIS A 651 -27.25 19.11 40.05
C HIS A 651 -28.14 20.09 40.82
N TYR A 652 -29.35 19.65 41.13
CA TYR A 652 -30.13 20.23 42.20
C TYR A 652 -29.36 19.96 43.50
N ASP A 653 -28.71 20.98 44.04
CA ASP A 653 -28.43 21.09 45.48
C ASP A 653 -28.63 22.56 45.86
N GLY A 654 -29.51 22.76 46.84
CA GLY A 654 -29.88 24.07 47.35
C GLY A 654 -28.92 24.58 48.42
N GLU A 655 -29.26 25.79 48.89
CA GLU A 655 -28.67 26.49 50.06
C GLU A 655 -27.23 26.98 49.80
N ASP A 656 -26.82 28.24 50.02
CA ASP A 656 -27.35 29.32 50.83
C ASP A 656 -26.95 30.71 50.28
N ASP A 657 -27.80 31.68 50.61
CA ASP A 657 -27.53 33.11 50.75
C ASP A 657 -26.20 33.40 51.49
N ASP A 658 -25.38 34.33 50.99
CA ASP A 658 -24.95 35.53 51.73
C ASP A 658 -23.77 36.29 51.05
N GLY A 659 -24.11 37.52 50.62
CA GLY A 659 -23.34 38.78 50.63
C GLY A 659 -21.82 38.80 50.46
N TYR A 660 -21.34 39.48 49.40
CA TYR A 660 -21.04 40.93 49.41
C TYR A 660 -20.74 41.45 47.99
#